data_AF-A0A1Q3HKF7-F1
#
_entry.id   AF-A0A1Q3HKF7-F1
#
_cell.length_a   1.000
_cell.length_b   1.000
_cell.length_c   1.000
_cell.angle_alpha   90.00
_cell.angle_beta   90.00
_cell.angle_gamma   90.00
#
_symmetry.space_group_name_H-M   'P 1'
#
loop_
_entity.id
_entity.type
_entity.pdbx_description
1 polymer ?
#
loop_
_entity_poly.entity_id
_entity_poly.type
_entity_poly.pdbx_seq_one_letter_code
_entity_poly.pdbx_strand_id
1 'polypeptide(L)'
;MEANRLTSRWNRLRAALFAMVLLGGAVAGHEASASSFTLFESGQVRPLALSPNGGFLYAVNTPDNRLEIFKVTAGALSHVSSVPVGLEPVAVAARADGEVWVVNHLSDSVSIVRHNTYGRAGTVVRTLLVGDEPRDIVFAGPTKSRAFITAAHRGQNVPFDPQFTTPGVGRADVWVFDSNNLGASLGGNPLKIITLFSDTPRALAVTPDGSRVYAAAFHSGNRSTVVHEILVPNGGETDGGVPGPNVNAEGKPAPESSVLVHFNGTDWVDSLGRPWTDKVKFSLPDKDVFVIDANANPPAQLAGTAGFYTGVGTILFNMAVNPVNGKVYVSNTEARNDLRFEGPGTLAGETLRGHLHESRISVLSSTGVAPRHLNKHINYAACCAALPNAENDKSLAQPLGMAVSSNGTTLYVAAFGSSKIGVYSTAALEADTFVPSTTNQISVSGGGPTGMVLDESSGRMYVLTRFDNGISVINTTTRQEIAHLKMHNPEPASVVAGRPFLYDAKNSSSHGDSSCASCHIFGDFDSLVWNLGNPDALYKVNPNPIVPVPPEFGNDPTFGQDPNFHPIKGPFSTQSLRGMSNHGPMHWRGDRTGGYTAPNAQPDSGAFNEAEAFKQFNPAFVDLLGRNAQLSAAEMQQFTGFMLQVRYPPNPVRNLDNSLTAAQQRGRDFYFNTTSFFHGSCNSCHTLDPNANPGEGPVGKGFFGTDGRPSFVATALFPKTPQLRNMYQKVGMFGVGYDFGFTPADGFMGDQIRGFGFNSDGSIDTLFRFNSGFDFHPIFNSVGIPEGPEGYQAKLDMEQFLLAFDTNLAPIVGQQVTLTLGNASVVAPRISLLVARANAGECDLVAKGRIALIEVGFFYQGGHFKPDRQLKLQMTDTVLRQQVSTADSALTFTCTPPGSGLRLGIDRDLDGFLDGDERAAGSNPADPLSTP
;
A
#
# COMPACT_ATOMS: atom_id res chain seq x y z
N MET A 1 -45.96 65.49 31.94
CA MET A 1 -45.07 64.35 32.29
C MET A 1 -45.22 63.31 31.19
N GLU A 2 -44.78 63.74 30.03
CA GLU A 2 -44.73 63.04 28.76
C GLU A 2 -43.28 62.64 28.52
N ALA A 3 -43.07 61.68 27.62
CA ALA A 3 -41.77 61.14 27.22
C ALA A 3 -41.06 60.27 28.29
N ASN A 4 -41.50 59.00 28.44
CA ASN A 4 -40.57 57.85 28.62
C ASN A 4 -41.22 56.45 28.77
N ARG A 5 -42.45 56.20 28.29
CA ARG A 5 -43.06 54.85 28.43
C ARG A 5 -43.71 54.24 27.19
N LEU A 6 -43.39 54.71 25.98
CA LEU A 6 -43.95 54.15 24.73
C LEU A 6 -42.91 53.71 23.67
N THR A 7 -41.61 53.76 23.97
CA THR A 7 -40.53 53.31 23.06
C THR A 7 -39.98 51.90 23.35
N SER A 8 -40.56 51.17 24.31
CA SER A 8 -40.05 49.84 24.75
C SER A 8 -40.82 48.63 24.18
N ARG A 9 -42.04 48.82 23.64
CA ARG A 9 -42.86 47.70 23.11
C ARG A 9 -42.81 47.51 21.59
N TRP A 10 -42.37 48.49 20.82
CA TRP A 10 -42.33 48.38 19.34
C TRP A 10 -40.98 47.88 18.80
N ASN A 11 -39.88 47.98 19.58
CA ASN A 11 -38.58 47.41 19.18
C ASN A 11 -38.41 45.92 19.52
N ARG A 12 -39.29 45.33 20.34
CA ARG A 12 -39.27 43.89 20.63
C ARG A 12 -40.11 43.04 19.66
N LEU A 13 -41.04 43.66 18.92
CA LEU A 13 -41.88 42.98 17.92
C LEU A 13 -41.25 42.95 16.51
N ARG A 14 -40.32 43.86 16.19
CA ARG A 14 -39.51 43.77 14.94
C ARG A 14 -38.32 42.83 15.06
N ALA A 15 -37.77 42.63 16.27
CA ALA A 15 -36.73 41.62 16.51
C ALA A 15 -37.29 40.18 16.52
N ALA A 16 -38.57 39.98 16.86
CA ALA A 16 -39.20 38.66 16.88
C ALA A 16 -39.72 38.19 15.51
N LEU A 17 -40.03 39.11 14.57
CA LEU A 17 -40.44 38.73 13.20
C LEU A 17 -39.27 38.58 12.21
N PHE A 18 -38.10 39.18 12.49
CA PHE A 18 -36.87 38.89 11.74
C PHE A 18 -36.14 37.62 12.25
N ALA A 19 -36.51 37.12 13.43
CA ALA A 19 -36.00 35.86 13.97
C ALA A 19 -36.84 34.62 13.58
N MET A 20 -38.04 34.79 13.02
CA MET A 20 -38.91 33.66 12.60
C MET A 20 -39.02 33.46 11.08
N VAL A 21 -38.25 34.20 10.28
CA VAL A 21 -38.03 33.93 8.84
C VAL A 21 -36.57 33.50 8.55
N LEU A 22 -35.72 33.41 9.57
CA LEU A 22 -34.37 32.84 9.51
C LEU A 22 -34.24 31.48 10.23
N LEU A 23 -35.37 30.86 10.59
CA LEU A 23 -35.44 29.54 11.25
C LEU A 23 -36.25 28.51 10.44
N GLY A 24 -36.44 28.78 9.15
CA GLY A 24 -36.93 27.82 8.14
C GLY A 24 -35.85 27.43 7.12
N GLY A 25 -34.57 27.60 7.48
CA GLY A 25 -33.46 27.02 6.73
C GLY A 25 -33.58 25.51 6.85
N ALA A 26 -33.78 24.84 5.71
CA ALA A 26 -33.94 23.42 5.60
C ALA A 26 -32.96 22.68 6.54
N VAL A 27 -33.51 21.94 7.51
CA VAL A 27 -32.90 20.68 7.91
C VAL A 27 -33.09 19.74 6.73
N ALA A 28 -32.41 20.03 5.62
CA ALA A 28 -31.92 18.98 4.77
C ALA A 28 -30.97 18.24 5.68
N GLY A 29 -31.34 17.01 6.05
CA GLY A 29 -30.33 16.08 6.54
C GLY A 29 -29.16 16.21 5.57
N HIS A 30 -27.96 16.45 6.08
CA HIS A 30 -26.78 16.11 5.32
C HIS A 30 -26.92 14.61 5.09
N GLU A 31 -27.53 14.19 3.98
CA GLU A 31 -27.03 13.01 3.30
C GLU A 31 -25.56 13.32 3.14
N ALA A 32 -24.72 12.61 3.88
CA ALA A 32 -23.28 12.68 3.68
C ALA A 32 -23.07 12.36 2.20
N SER A 33 -22.81 13.39 1.39
CA SER A 33 -22.46 13.20 0.00
C SER A 33 -21.27 12.27 0.01
N ALA A 34 -21.45 11.06 -0.51
CA ALA A 34 -20.37 10.10 -0.62
C ALA A 34 -19.16 10.79 -1.25
N SER A 35 -17.97 10.64 -0.64
CA SER A 35 -16.74 11.20 -1.19
C SER A 35 -16.56 10.68 -2.63
N SER A 36 -16.41 11.60 -3.58
CA SER A 36 -16.15 11.29 -5.00
C SER A 36 -14.72 10.77 -5.25
N PHE A 37 -13.90 10.73 -4.20
CA PHE A 37 -12.52 10.28 -4.20
C PHE A 37 -12.35 9.06 -3.28
N THR A 38 -11.73 8.00 -3.80
CA THR A 38 -11.32 6.81 -3.05
C THR A 38 -9.80 6.81 -2.95
N LEU A 39 -9.27 6.76 -1.72
CA LEU A 39 -7.84 6.83 -1.46
C LEU A 39 -7.22 5.44 -1.28
N PHE A 40 -6.28 5.07 -2.15
CA PHE A 40 -5.51 3.82 -2.06
C PHE A 40 -4.09 4.00 -1.51
N GLU A 41 -3.57 5.23 -1.62
CA GLU A 41 -2.23 5.60 -1.17
C GLU A 41 -1.12 4.75 -1.83
N SER A 42 -1.18 4.58 -3.17
CA SER A 42 -0.16 3.79 -3.89
C SER A 42 1.21 4.46 -3.89
N GLY A 43 2.26 3.67 -3.65
CA GLY A 43 3.63 4.18 -3.58
C GLY A 43 4.29 4.30 -4.95
N GLN A 44 4.54 5.54 -5.42
CA GLN A 44 5.24 5.83 -6.68
C GLN A 44 6.66 5.24 -6.73
N VAL A 45 7.12 4.88 -7.94
CA VAL A 45 8.46 4.30 -8.16
C VAL A 45 9.32 5.20 -9.07
N ARG A 46 8.80 5.53 -10.26
CA ARG A 46 9.49 6.37 -11.25
C ARG A 46 8.51 7.39 -11.83
N PRO A 47 8.12 8.40 -11.05
CA PRO A 47 6.97 9.23 -11.40
C PRO A 47 7.23 10.29 -12.49
N LEU A 48 8.48 10.43 -12.93
CA LEU A 48 8.91 11.41 -13.92
C LEU A 48 9.74 10.77 -15.03
N ALA A 49 9.57 11.26 -16.26
CA ALA A 49 10.45 10.94 -17.40
C ALA A 49 10.63 12.17 -18.28
N LEU A 50 11.84 12.38 -18.82
CA LEU A 50 12.06 13.33 -19.90
C LEU A 50 11.86 12.64 -21.25
N SER A 51 11.37 13.37 -22.25
CA SER A 51 11.47 12.92 -23.64
C SER A 51 12.95 12.73 -24.04
N PRO A 52 13.27 11.82 -24.96
CA PRO A 52 14.64 11.63 -25.44
C PRO A 52 15.35 12.93 -25.88
N ASN A 53 14.62 13.87 -26.49
CA ASN A 53 15.14 15.17 -26.87
C ASN A 53 15.17 16.24 -25.76
N GLY A 54 14.69 15.92 -24.55
CA GLY A 54 14.60 16.84 -23.40
C GLY A 54 13.55 17.94 -23.51
N GLY A 55 12.76 17.99 -24.58
CA GLY A 55 11.75 19.03 -24.82
C GLY A 55 10.47 18.89 -24.00
N PHE A 56 10.19 17.71 -23.46
CA PHE A 56 9.03 17.43 -22.62
C PHE A 56 9.42 16.72 -21.32
N LEU A 57 8.72 17.08 -20.25
CA LEU A 57 8.68 16.35 -18.99
C LEU A 57 7.31 15.70 -18.84
N TYR A 58 7.32 14.41 -18.58
CA TYR A 58 6.14 13.60 -18.31
C TYR A 58 6.05 13.31 -16.81
N ALA A 59 4.88 13.51 -16.22
CA ALA A 59 4.64 13.26 -14.81
C ALA A 59 3.38 12.41 -14.60
N VAL A 60 3.45 11.42 -13.72
CA VAL A 60 2.25 10.70 -13.27
C VAL A 60 1.56 11.51 -12.18
N ASN A 61 0.32 11.94 -12.46
CA ASN A 61 -0.56 12.52 -11.45
C ASN A 61 -1.41 11.39 -10.86
N THR A 62 -0.84 10.72 -9.85
CA THR A 62 -1.44 9.54 -9.21
C THR A 62 -2.87 9.77 -8.74
N PRO A 63 -3.20 10.82 -7.95
CA PRO A 63 -4.57 11.01 -7.46
C PRO A 63 -5.58 11.34 -8.58
N ASP A 64 -5.12 11.92 -9.69
CA ASP A 64 -6.00 12.27 -10.81
C ASP A 64 -6.09 11.19 -11.89
N ASN A 65 -5.28 10.14 -11.81
CA ASN A 65 -5.21 9.05 -12.80
C ASN A 65 -4.84 9.55 -14.21
N ARG A 66 -3.87 10.47 -14.27
CA ARG A 66 -3.44 11.11 -15.52
C ARG A 66 -1.94 11.12 -15.73
N LEU A 67 -1.56 11.16 -17.00
CA LEU A 67 -0.25 11.59 -17.46
C LEU A 67 -0.28 13.09 -17.74
N GLU A 68 0.51 13.86 -17.00
CA GLU A 68 0.70 15.29 -17.24
C GLU A 68 1.93 15.51 -18.13
N ILE A 69 1.77 16.37 -19.14
CA ILE A 69 2.81 16.70 -20.12
C ILE A 69 3.17 18.17 -19.95
N PHE A 70 4.45 18.43 -19.68
CA PHE A 70 5.00 19.77 -19.57
C PHE A 70 6.03 19.99 -20.68
N LYS A 71 5.99 21.16 -21.32
CA LYS A 71 7.09 21.61 -22.16
C LYS A 71 8.22 22.13 -21.28
N VAL A 72 9.43 21.68 -21.59
CA VAL A 72 10.67 22.12 -20.95
C VAL A 72 11.21 23.33 -21.70
N THR A 73 11.51 24.41 -20.98
CA THR A 73 12.14 25.62 -21.52
C THR A 73 13.34 26.01 -20.64
N ALA A 74 14.17 26.95 -21.09
CA ALA A 74 15.35 27.44 -20.37
C ALA A 74 14.97 28.19 -19.09
N GLY A 75 14.51 27.47 -18.06
CA GLY A 75 14.20 27.98 -16.73
C GLY A 75 12.82 27.65 -16.18
N ALA A 76 11.89 27.12 -17.00
CA ALA A 76 10.53 26.86 -16.55
C ALA A 76 9.92 25.60 -17.19
N LEU A 77 8.94 25.04 -16.49
CA LEU A 77 7.99 24.08 -17.03
C LEU A 77 6.70 24.81 -17.40
N SER A 78 6.11 24.48 -18.54
CA SER A 78 4.75 24.92 -18.87
C SER A 78 3.89 23.70 -19.14
N HIS A 79 2.80 23.53 -18.41
CA HIS A 79 1.82 22.47 -18.68
C HIS A 79 1.22 22.63 -20.08
N VAL A 80 1.12 21.54 -20.85
CA VAL A 80 0.60 21.57 -22.23
C VAL A 80 -0.54 20.59 -22.50
N SER A 81 -0.61 19.48 -21.76
CA SER A 81 -1.64 18.46 -21.96
C SER A 81 -1.76 17.56 -20.73
N SER A 82 -2.96 17.03 -20.52
CA SER A 82 -3.28 16.07 -19.47
C SER A 82 -4.04 14.90 -20.09
N VAL A 83 -3.55 13.68 -19.93
CA VAL A 83 -4.10 12.48 -20.62
C VAL A 83 -4.64 11.49 -19.59
N PRO A 84 -5.94 11.14 -19.61
CA PRO A 84 -6.47 10.06 -18.78
C PRO A 84 -5.76 8.73 -19.07
N VAL A 85 -5.27 8.08 -18.02
CA VAL A 85 -4.66 6.74 -18.07
C VAL A 85 -5.42 5.78 -17.15
N GLY A 86 -4.79 4.71 -16.68
CA GLY A 86 -5.40 3.83 -15.68
C GLY A 86 -5.30 4.39 -14.27
N LEU A 87 -5.95 3.70 -13.33
CA LEU A 87 -6.01 4.14 -11.95
C LEU A 87 -4.67 3.94 -11.23
N GLU A 88 -4.34 4.89 -10.35
CA GLU A 88 -3.12 4.93 -9.55
C GLU A 88 -1.84 4.79 -10.40
N PRO A 89 -1.55 5.70 -11.34
CA PRO A 89 -0.31 5.66 -12.11
C PRO A 89 0.90 5.95 -11.21
N VAL A 90 1.93 5.08 -11.26
CA VAL A 90 3.08 5.10 -10.33
C VAL A 90 4.45 5.19 -11.01
N ALA A 91 4.51 4.88 -12.31
CA ALA A 91 5.73 4.98 -13.10
C ALA A 91 5.45 5.40 -14.54
N VAL A 92 6.42 6.09 -15.14
CA VAL A 92 6.37 6.52 -16.54
C VAL A 92 7.73 6.35 -17.22
N ALA A 93 7.72 5.94 -18.49
CA ALA A 93 8.91 5.93 -19.34
C ALA A 93 8.59 6.49 -20.73
N ALA A 94 9.46 7.37 -21.23
CA ALA A 94 9.40 7.87 -22.60
C ALA A 94 10.21 6.95 -23.52
N ARG A 95 9.53 6.27 -24.44
CA ARG A 95 10.17 5.42 -25.44
C ARG A 95 10.68 6.24 -26.63
N ALA A 96 9.91 7.26 -27.00
CA ALA A 96 10.21 8.23 -28.05
C ALA A 96 9.65 9.60 -27.66
N ASP A 97 9.99 10.65 -28.40
CA ASP A 97 9.53 12.03 -28.13
C ASP A 97 8.00 12.21 -28.15
N GLY A 98 7.26 11.25 -28.73
CA GLY A 98 5.79 11.26 -28.81
C GLY A 98 5.14 9.94 -28.38
N GLU A 99 5.90 9.02 -27.76
CA GLU A 99 5.35 7.74 -27.25
C GLU A 99 5.82 7.49 -25.82
N VAL A 100 4.84 7.42 -24.91
CA VAL A 100 5.05 7.35 -23.45
C VAL A 100 4.27 6.18 -22.89
N TRP A 101 4.90 5.39 -22.02
CA TRP A 101 4.29 4.23 -21.38
C TRP A 101 4.12 4.51 -19.89
N VAL A 102 2.90 4.32 -19.38
CA VAL A 102 2.51 4.66 -18.00
C VAL A 102 2.01 3.40 -17.30
N VAL A 103 2.62 3.07 -16.15
CA VAL A 103 2.25 1.92 -15.33
C VAL A 103 1.17 2.33 -14.35
N ASN A 104 0.02 1.65 -14.40
CA ASN A 104 -1.16 1.94 -13.59
C ASN A 104 -1.33 0.83 -12.53
N HIS A 105 -1.00 1.15 -11.29
CA HIS A 105 -0.86 0.19 -10.20
C HIS A 105 -2.17 -0.52 -9.85
N LEU A 106 -3.28 0.21 -9.72
CA LEU A 106 -4.57 -0.37 -9.37
C LEU A 106 -5.27 -1.03 -10.57
N SER A 107 -4.95 -0.56 -11.79
CA SER A 107 -5.59 -1.04 -13.02
C SER A 107 -4.90 -2.25 -13.64
N ASP A 108 -3.87 -2.83 -13.01
CA ASP A 108 -3.09 -3.98 -13.49
C ASP A 108 -2.67 -3.86 -14.97
N SER A 109 -2.27 -2.65 -15.37
CA SER A 109 -2.10 -2.33 -16.78
C SER A 109 -1.04 -1.29 -17.07
N VAL A 110 -0.62 -1.25 -18.33
CA VAL A 110 0.25 -0.20 -18.86
C VAL A 110 -0.48 0.54 -19.99
N SER A 111 -0.60 1.86 -19.85
CA SER A 111 -1.15 2.74 -20.88
C SER A 111 -0.05 3.24 -21.81
N ILE A 112 -0.20 3.01 -23.11
CA ILE A 112 0.69 3.56 -24.15
C ILE A 112 0.02 4.80 -24.71
N VAL A 113 0.60 5.95 -24.41
CA VAL A 113 0.13 7.27 -24.82
C VAL A 113 0.92 7.76 -26.02
N ARG A 114 0.22 8.31 -27.01
CA ARG A 114 0.81 9.08 -28.11
C ARG A 114 0.30 10.51 -28.12
N HIS A 115 1.18 11.45 -28.47
CA HIS A 115 0.85 12.86 -28.63
C HIS A 115 1.58 13.45 -29.85
N ASN A 116 1.14 14.63 -30.31
CA ASN A 116 1.77 15.31 -31.44
C ASN A 116 3.11 15.98 -31.04
N THR A 117 3.83 16.56 -32.01
CA THR A 117 5.14 17.21 -31.79
C THR A 117 5.11 18.40 -30.82
N TYR A 118 3.93 18.90 -30.45
CA TYR A 118 3.76 19.99 -29.50
C TYR A 118 3.37 19.51 -28.09
N GLY A 119 3.37 18.19 -27.84
CA GLY A 119 2.94 17.63 -26.56
C GLY A 119 1.41 17.64 -26.38
N ARG A 120 0.64 17.90 -27.44
CA ARG A 120 -0.82 18.04 -27.41
C ARG A 120 -1.51 16.85 -28.06
N ALA A 121 -2.84 16.81 -27.92
CA ALA A 121 -3.68 15.75 -28.47
C ALA A 121 -3.26 14.36 -27.99
N GLY A 122 -2.81 14.27 -26.74
CA GLY A 122 -2.43 13.01 -26.10
C GLY A 122 -3.61 12.04 -26.02
N THR A 123 -3.37 10.77 -26.36
CA THR A 123 -4.38 9.72 -26.28
C THR A 123 -3.75 8.37 -25.98
N VAL A 124 -4.44 7.55 -25.19
CA VAL A 124 -4.05 6.15 -25.01
C VAL A 124 -4.41 5.39 -26.28
N VAL A 125 -3.39 4.86 -26.96
CA VAL A 125 -3.57 4.08 -28.19
C VAL A 125 -3.58 2.57 -27.93
N ARG A 126 -3.13 2.17 -26.74
CA ARG A 126 -3.08 0.77 -26.32
C ARG A 126 -3.03 0.67 -24.80
N THR A 127 -3.82 -0.25 -24.26
CA THR A 127 -3.66 -0.77 -22.89
C THR A 127 -3.07 -2.18 -22.98
N LEU A 128 -1.98 -2.41 -22.26
CA LEU A 128 -1.45 -3.75 -21.96
C LEU A 128 -1.97 -4.19 -20.60
N LEU A 129 -2.24 -5.48 -20.42
CA LEU A 129 -2.65 -6.07 -19.14
C LEU A 129 -1.51 -6.93 -18.62
N VAL A 130 -1.19 -6.80 -17.33
CA VAL A 130 -0.10 -7.49 -16.65
C VAL A 130 -0.60 -8.06 -15.31
N GLY A 131 0.28 -8.69 -14.53
CA GLY A 131 -0.05 -9.14 -13.17
C GLY A 131 -0.47 -7.99 -12.25
N ASP A 132 -0.99 -8.37 -11.09
CA ASP A 132 -1.45 -7.48 -10.02
C ASP A 132 -0.36 -6.48 -9.58
N GLU A 133 -0.79 -5.24 -9.30
CA GLU A 133 0.05 -4.17 -8.76
C GLU A 133 1.36 -3.91 -9.55
N PRO A 134 1.32 -3.59 -10.85
CA PRO A 134 2.52 -3.29 -11.59
C PRO A 134 3.16 -1.98 -11.11
N ARG A 135 4.50 -1.90 -11.09
CA ARG A 135 5.23 -0.88 -10.31
C ARG A 135 6.24 -0.04 -11.08
N ASP A 136 7.10 -0.63 -11.89
CA ASP A 136 8.14 0.08 -12.64
C ASP A 136 8.21 -0.41 -14.10
N ILE A 137 8.81 0.40 -14.96
CA ILE A 137 9.05 0.09 -16.36
C ILE A 137 10.40 0.61 -16.83
N VAL A 138 11.14 -0.22 -17.57
CA VAL A 138 12.38 0.19 -18.26
C VAL A 138 12.48 -0.44 -19.66
N PHE A 139 13.23 0.21 -20.55
CA PHE A 139 13.53 -0.31 -21.89
C PHE A 139 14.98 -0.80 -21.99
N ALA A 140 15.16 -2.03 -22.47
CA ALA A 140 16.47 -2.68 -22.57
C ALA A 140 16.53 -3.69 -23.74
N GLY A 141 17.61 -4.48 -23.79
CA GLY A 141 17.87 -5.47 -24.82
C GLY A 141 18.35 -4.87 -26.14
N PRO A 142 18.35 -5.66 -27.23
CA PRO A 142 18.80 -5.20 -28.54
C PRO A 142 18.02 -3.95 -28.95
N THR A 143 18.76 -2.88 -29.29
CA THR A 143 18.21 -1.56 -29.66
C THR A 143 17.27 -0.92 -28.63
N LYS A 144 17.28 -1.36 -27.36
CA LYS A 144 16.33 -0.95 -26.30
C LYS A 144 14.87 -1.16 -26.70
N SER A 145 14.59 -2.20 -27.48
CA SER A 145 13.26 -2.50 -28.02
C SER A 145 12.38 -3.35 -27.09
N ARG A 146 12.88 -3.78 -25.94
CA ARG A 146 12.12 -4.63 -25.00
C ARG A 146 11.72 -3.82 -23.77
N ALA A 147 10.43 -3.81 -23.46
CA ALA A 147 9.89 -3.20 -22.24
C ALA A 147 9.83 -4.25 -21.13
N PHE A 148 10.44 -3.96 -19.99
CA PHE A 148 10.41 -4.79 -18.78
C PHE A 148 9.53 -4.10 -17.75
N ILE A 149 8.54 -4.81 -17.20
CA ILE A 149 7.54 -4.29 -16.25
C ILE A 149 7.48 -5.20 -15.04
N THR A 150 7.63 -4.67 -13.84
CA THR A 150 7.45 -5.43 -12.59
C THR A 150 5.98 -5.57 -12.25
N ALA A 151 5.57 -6.76 -11.82
CA ALA A 151 4.23 -7.05 -11.29
C ALA A 151 4.30 -8.22 -10.29
N ALA A 152 3.27 -8.38 -9.46
CA ALA A 152 3.15 -9.54 -8.59
C ALA A 152 2.85 -10.81 -9.40
N HIS A 153 3.31 -11.96 -8.92
CA HIS A 153 2.99 -13.29 -9.49
C HIS A 153 1.56 -13.74 -9.13
N ARG A 154 0.57 -12.95 -9.52
CA ARG A 154 -0.88 -13.14 -9.31
C ARG A 154 -1.65 -12.07 -10.09
N GLY A 155 -2.97 -12.10 -10.05
CA GLY A 155 -3.83 -11.08 -10.66
C GLY A 155 -4.80 -11.67 -11.69
N GLN A 156 -5.89 -10.96 -11.98
CA GLN A 156 -6.92 -11.48 -12.88
C GLN A 156 -6.51 -11.56 -14.36
N ASN A 157 -5.34 -11.00 -14.71
CA ASN A 157 -4.82 -10.97 -16.06
C ASN A 157 -3.61 -11.92 -16.26
N VAL A 158 -3.21 -12.71 -15.24
CA VAL A 158 -2.12 -13.68 -15.41
C VAL A 158 -2.59 -14.91 -16.21
N PRO A 159 -1.75 -15.49 -17.08
CA PRO A 159 -2.09 -16.67 -17.88
C PRO A 159 -1.76 -18.01 -17.19
N PHE A 160 -1.50 -18.01 -15.87
CA PHE A 160 -1.03 -19.17 -15.11
C PHE A 160 -1.69 -19.23 -13.72
N ASP A 161 -1.57 -20.37 -13.06
CA ASP A 161 -1.91 -20.53 -11.64
C ASP A 161 -0.83 -19.87 -10.75
N PRO A 162 -1.15 -18.93 -9.85
CA PRO A 162 -0.20 -18.32 -8.92
C PRO A 162 0.44 -19.29 -7.92
N GLN A 163 -0.06 -20.53 -7.81
CA GLN A 163 0.45 -21.58 -6.94
C GLN A 163 0.59 -21.12 -5.47
N PHE A 164 -0.44 -20.45 -4.93
CA PHE A 164 -0.41 -19.87 -3.58
C PHE A 164 -0.03 -20.88 -2.49
N THR A 165 -0.37 -22.16 -2.65
CA THR A 165 -0.16 -23.19 -1.63
C THR A 165 1.05 -24.08 -1.93
N THR A 166 1.88 -23.71 -2.91
CA THR A 166 3.07 -24.48 -3.29
C THR A 166 4.34 -23.87 -2.66
N PRO A 167 5.12 -24.66 -1.90
CA PRO A 167 6.41 -24.25 -1.37
C PRO A 167 7.43 -23.92 -2.46
N GLY A 168 8.38 -23.02 -2.18
CA GLY A 168 9.49 -22.76 -3.09
C GLY A 168 9.09 -22.08 -4.42
N VAL A 169 7.94 -21.43 -4.48
CA VAL A 169 7.52 -20.61 -5.62
C VAL A 169 7.93 -19.15 -5.40
N GLY A 170 8.65 -18.59 -6.37
CA GLY A 170 8.93 -17.15 -6.44
C GLY A 170 7.67 -16.36 -6.79
N ARG A 171 7.50 -15.17 -6.21
CA ARG A 171 6.30 -14.34 -6.36
C ARG A 171 6.54 -12.95 -6.96
N ALA A 172 7.74 -12.73 -7.50
CA ALA A 172 8.07 -11.54 -8.29
C ALA A 172 8.08 -11.84 -9.78
N ASP A 173 7.24 -11.17 -10.56
CA ASP A 173 7.28 -11.28 -12.02
C ASP A 173 7.87 -10.03 -12.69
N VAL A 174 8.63 -10.27 -13.75
CA VAL A 174 9.01 -9.26 -14.75
C VAL A 174 8.41 -9.65 -16.09
N TRP A 175 7.43 -8.86 -16.53
CA TRP A 175 6.77 -8.99 -17.82
C TRP A 175 7.61 -8.30 -18.90
N VAL A 176 7.88 -9.02 -19.99
CA VAL A 176 8.70 -8.51 -21.09
C VAL A 176 7.89 -8.45 -22.36
N PHE A 177 7.77 -7.26 -22.96
CA PHE A 177 7.11 -7.07 -24.26
C PHE A 177 8.11 -6.60 -25.33
N ASP A 178 7.91 -7.05 -26.56
CA ASP A 178 8.53 -6.39 -27.72
C ASP A 178 7.75 -5.09 -27.98
N SER A 179 8.38 -3.95 -27.70
CA SER A 179 7.74 -2.65 -27.88
C SER A 179 7.41 -2.36 -29.35
N ASN A 180 8.11 -2.98 -30.31
CA ASN A 180 7.80 -2.85 -31.74
C ASN A 180 6.66 -3.78 -32.18
N ASN A 181 6.32 -4.81 -31.40
CA ASN A 181 5.29 -5.78 -31.74
C ASN A 181 4.57 -6.31 -30.50
N LEU A 182 3.53 -5.58 -30.10
CA LEU A 182 2.72 -5.90 -28.92
C LEU A 182 1.72 -7.04 -29.15
N GLY A 183 1.57 -7.51 -30.39
CA GLY A 183 0.53 -8.47 -30.78
C GLY A 183 -0.90 -7.93 -30.69
N ALA A 184 -1.86 -8.80 -31.02
CA ALA A 184 -3.28 -8.46 -31.18
C ALA A 184 -4.19 -9.01 -30.06
N SER A 185 -3.65 -9.69 -29.05
CA SER A 185 -4.45 -10.20 -27.91
C SER A 185 -4.96 -9.05 -27.03
N LEU A 186 -5.89 -9.34 -26.11
CA LEU A 186 -6.46 -8.31 -25.22
C LEU A 186 -5.37 -7.56 -24.42
N GLY A 187 -4.50 -8.30 -23.72
CA GLY A 187 -3.44 -7.73 -22.87
C GLY A 187 -2.11 -7.45 -23.58
N GLY A 188 -1.98 -7.84 -24.86
CA GLY A 188 -0.71 -7.89 -25.56
C GLY A 188 -0.01 -9.24 -25.39
N ASN A 189 1.01 -9.48 -26.21
CA ASN A 189 1.74 -10.75 -26.23
C ASN A 189 3.13 -10.55 -25.59
N PRO A 190 3.32 -10.91 -24.31
CA PRO A 190 4.65 -10.83 -23.71
C PRO A 190 5.59 -11.82 -24.42
N LEU A 191 6.82 -11.39 -24.67
CA LEU A 191 7.92 -12.27 -25.08
C LEU A 191 8.21 -13.31 -23.98
N LYS A 192 8.11 -12.88 -22.73
CA LYS A 192 8.38 -13.70 -21.54
C LYS A 192 7.75 -13.06 -20.30
N ILE A 193 7.34 -13.91 -19.37
CA ILE A 193 7.15 -13.56 -17.97
C ILE A 193 8.27 -14.27 -17.20
N ILE A 194 9.11 -13.51 -16.51
CA ILE A 194 10.25 -14.03 -15.74
C ILE A 194 9.85 -14.00 -14.27
N THR A 195 9.70 -15.17 -13.67
CA THR A 195 9.42 -15.30 -12.23
C THR A 195 10.72 -15.39 -11.45
N LEU A 196 10.86 -14.51 -10.46
CA LEU A 196 12.02 -14.32 -9.61
C LEU A 196 11.72 -14.84 -8.20
N PHE A 197 12.71 -15.46 -7.58
CA PHE A 197 12.57 -16.11 -6.27
C PHE A 197 12.62 -15.09 -5.11
N SER A 198 11.59 -14.26 -5.00
CA SER A 198 11.35 -13.32 -3.90
C SER A 198 9.86 -13.10 -3.72
N ASP A 199 9.46 -12.23 -2.80
CA ASP A 199 8.11 -11.66 -2.80
C ASP A 199 7.91 -10.66 -3.97
N THR A 200 6.92 -9.77 -3.91
CA THR A 200 6.59 -8.85 -5.01
C THR A 200 7.78 -7.97 -5.43
N PRO A 201 7.96 -7.66 -6.72
CA PRO A 201 9.06 -6.82 -7.18
C PRO A 201 8.66 -5.35 -7.17
N ARG A 202 9.63 -4.44 -7.09
CA ARG A 202 9.38 -3.00 -7.19
C ARG A 202 10.13 -2.37 -8.34
N ALA A 203 11.42 -2.11 -8.14
CA ALA A 203 12.21 -1.26 -9.01
C ALA A 203 12.97 -2.04 -10.07
N LEU A 204 13.20 -1.39 -11.21
CA LEU A 204 14.03 -1.86 -12.30
C LEU A 204 15.17 -0.87 -12.55
N ALA A 205 16.32 -1.37 -12.99
CA ALA A 205 17.42 -0.54 -13.47
C ALA A 205 18.18 -1.22 -14.61
N VAL A 206 18.76 -0.44 -15.53
CA VAL A 206 19.35 -0.98 -16.77
C VAL A 206 20.81 -0.57 -16.86
N THR A 207 21.67 -1.46 -17.33
CA THR A 207 23.05 -1.10 -17.69
C THR A 207 23.05 -0.09 -18.86
N PRO A 208 24.06 0.79 -18.97
CA PRO A 208 24.09 1.82 -20.01
C PRO A 208 23.96 1.28 -21.44
N ASP A 209 24.57 0.12 -21.69
CA ASP A 209 24.54 -0.62 -22.96
C ASP A 209 23.21 -1.33 -23.24
N GLY A 210 22.28 -1.38 -22.26
CA GLY A 210 21.01 -2.08 -22.36
C GLY A 210 21.09 -3.60 -22.24
N SER A 211 22.27 -4.19 -21.97
CA SER A 211 22.45 -5.64 -21.99
C SER A 211 21.89 -6.35 -20.77
N ARG A 212 21.78 -5.67 -19.62
CA ARG A 212 21.23 -6.23 -18.38
C ARG A 212 20.16 -5.34 -17.77
N VAL A 213 19.18 -6.01 -17.16
CA VAL A 213 18.17 -5.40 -16.30
C VAL A 213 18.34 -5.97 -14.90
N TYR A 214 18.40 -5.10 -13.91
CA TYR A 214 18.31 -5.45 -12.49
C TYR A 214 16.86 -5.30 -12.03
N ALA A 215 16.36 -6.25 -11.24
CA ALA A 215 15.02 -6.19 -10.64
C ALA A 215 15.13 -6.38 -9.12
N ALA A 216 14.57 -5.45 -8.34
CA ALA A 216 14.59 -5.52 -6.88
C ALA A 216 13.30 -6.13 -6.33
N ALA A 217 13.44 -7.07 -5.39
CA ALA A 217 12.37 -7.49 -4.49
C ALA A 217 11.93 -6.31 -3.64
N PHE A 218 10.63 -6.06 -3.50
CA PHE A 218 10.14 -4.96 -2.68
C PHE A 218 10.27 -5.30 -1.19
N HIS A 219 9.64 -6.41 -0.79
CA HIS A 219 9.66 -6.95 0.57
C HIS A 219 10.67 -8.11 0.59
N SER A 220 11.96 -7.78 0.66
CA SER A 220 13.04 -8.77 0.71
C SER A 220 13.02 -9.59 1.99
N GLY A 221 12.62 -8.93 3.09
CA GLY A 221 12.82 -9.47 4.43
C GLY A 221 14.26 -9.27 4.91
N ASN A 222 14.56 -9.76 6.09
CA ASN A 222 15.86 -9.58 6.73
C ASN A 222 16.32 -10.84 7.46
N ARG A 223 16.04 -12.02 6.87
CA ARG A 223 16.40 -13.33 7.42
C ARG A 223 15.92 -13.57 8.86
N SER A 224 14.77 -13.02 9.20
CA SER A 224 14.06 -13.30 10.45
C SER A 224 12.88 -14.24 10.21
N THR A 225 12.55 -15.02 11.24
CA THR A 225 11.37 -15.87 11.32
C THR A 225 10.92 -15.96 12.79
N VAL A 226 9.84 -16.69 13.04
CA VAL A 226 9.27 -16.94 14.36
C VAL A 226 9.22 -18.43 14.65
N VAL A 227 9.50 -18.81 15.90
CA VAL A 227 9.27 -20.14 16.47
C VAL A 227 7.96 -20.08 17.24
N HIS A 228 6.99 -20.89 16.83
CA HIS A 228 5.66 -20.96 17.45
C HIS A 228 5.74 -21.35 18.93
N GLU A 229 4.88 -20.74 19.77
CA GLU A 229 4.79 -20.95 21.22
C GLU A 229 4.76 -22.43 21.65
N ILE A 230 3.99 -23.32 21.00
CA ILE A 230 4.03 -24.80 21.20
C ILE A 230 5.45 -25.41 21.29
N LEU A 231 6.44 -24.85 20.60
CA LEU A 231 7.82 -25.34 20.60
C LEU A 231 8.72 -24.67 21.64
N VAL A 232 8.22 -23.64 22.32
CA VAL A 232 8.93 -22.83 23.31
C VAL A 232 8.60 -23.37 24.71
N PRO A 233 9.60 -23.66 25.56
CA PRO A 233 9.34 -24.06 26.94
C PRO A 233 8.59 -22.97 27.72
N ASN A 234 7.58 -23.37 28.50
CA ASN A 234 6.89 -22.48 29.43
C ASN A 234 7.78 -22.13 30.63
N GLY A 235 7.50 -20.99 31.28
CA GLY A 235 8.23 -20.52 32.47
C GLY A 235 9.23 -19.40 32.21
N GLY A 236 9.39 -18.98 30.95
CA GLY A 236 10.24 -17.86 30.56
C GLY A 236 11.72 -18.21 30.43
N GLU A 237 12.58 -17.19 30.49
CA GLU A 237 13.99 -17.32 30.11
C GLU A 237 14.75 -18.38 30.92
N THR A 238 14.48 -18.46 32.22
CA THR A 238 15.14 -19.39 33.16
C THR A 238 14.90 -20.85 32.84
N ASP A 239 13.77 -21.16 32.22
CA ASP A 239 13.38 -22.51 31.82
C ASP A 239 13.74 -22.83 30.35
N GLY A 240 14.50 -21.95 29.70
CA GLY A 240 14.84 -22.06 28.28
C GLY A 240 13.73 -21.53 27.35
N GLY A 241 12.69 -20.91 27.90
CA GLY A 241 11.56 -20.32 27.21
C GLY A 241 11.82 -18.92 26.66
N VAL A 242 10.76 -18.10 26.57
CA VAL A 242 10.80 -16.74 26.01
C VAL A 242 11.86 -15.86 26.71
N PRO A 243 12.79 -15.21 25.98
CA PRO A 243 13.77 -14.29 26.56
C PRO A 243 13.10 -13.18 27.39
N GLY A 244 13.73 -12.82 28.51
CA GLY A 244 13.19 -11.92 29.50
C GLY A 244 13.04 -10.47 29.02
N PRO A 245 12.41 -9.60 29.85
CA PRO A 245 11.82 -9.93 31.15
C PRO A 245 10.48 -10.67 31.01
N ASN A 246 10.22 -11.61 31.92
CA ASN A 246 8.96 -12.40 31.95
C ASN A 246 7.93 -11.83 32.93
N VAL A 247 8.11 -10.58 33.38
CA VAL A 247 7.15 -9.81 34.19
C VAL A 247 7.11 -8.36 33.72
N ASN A 248 6.01 -7.66 33.94
CA ASN A 248 5.94 -6.21 33.72
C ASN A 248 6.42 -5.39 34.95
N ALA A 249 6.37 -4.06 34.85
CA ALA A 249 6.72 -3.14 35.93
C ALA A 249 5.93 -3.33 37.24
N GLU A 250 4.78 -3.99 37.21
CA GLU A 250 3.96 -4.32 38.39
C GLU A 250 4.28 -5.72 38.96
N GLY A 251 5.23 -6.44 38.36
CA GLY A 251 5.56 -7.82 38.72
C GLY A 251 4.54 -8.85 38.23
N LYS A 252 3.61 -8.49 37.34
CA LYS A 252 2.65 -9.44 36.77
C LYS A 252 3.36 -10.35 35.76
N PRO A 253 3.16 -11.68 35.82
CA PRO A 253 3.73 -12.61 34.86
C PRO A 253 3.27 -12.30 33.43
N ALA A 254 4.23 -12.33 32.50
CA ALA A 254 3.94 -12.24 31.07
C ALA A 254 3.27 -13.54 30.58
N PRO A 255 2.37 -13.44 29.58
CA PRO A 255 1.83 -14.61 28.91
C PRO A 255 2.91 -15.34 28.10
N GLU A 256 2.75 -16.65 27.95
CA GLU A 256 3.58 -17.44 27.03
C GLU A 256 3.39 -16.97 25.58
N SER A 257 4.45 -17.01 24.79
CA SER A 257 4.43 -16.49 23.43
C SER A 257 5.52 -17.11 22.55
N SER A 258 5.38 -16.89 21.25
CA SER A 258 6.36 -17.28 20.25
C SER A 258 7.69 -16.51 20.40
N VAL A 259 8.78 -17.06 19.86
CA VAL A 259 10.12 -16.45 19.92
C VAL A 259 10.56 -16.03 18.51
N LEU A 260 10.94 -14.75 18.34
CA LEU A 260 11.58 -14.28 17.11
C LEU A 260 13.02 -14.76 17.04
N VAL A 261 13.43 -15.22 15.87
CA VAL A 261 14.79 -15.69 15.61
C VAL A 261 15.32 -15.12 14.29
N HIS A 262 16.62 -14.88 14.25
CA HIS A 262 17.33 -14.35 13.09
C HIS A 262 18.44 -15.30 12.66
N PHE A 263 18.61 -15.49 11.35
CA PHE A 263 19.67 -16.34 10.83
C PHE A 263 21.01 -15.60 10.80
N ASN A 264 21.97 -16.05 11.61
CA ASN A 264 23.30 -15.41 11.72
C ASN A 264 24.31 -15.85 10.64
N GLY A 265 23.88 -16.66 9.67
CA GLY A 265 24.73 -17.28 8.65
C GLY A 265 25.06 -18.75 8.92
N THR A 266 24.88 -19.22 10.16
CA THR A 266 25.06 -20.63 10.56
C THR A 266 23.83 -21.18 11.26
N ASP A 267 23.30 -20.43 12.24
CA ASP A 267 22.20 -20.83 13.10
C ASP A 267 21.07 -19.79 13.11
N TRP A 268 19.86 -20.28 13.39
CA TRP A 268 18.74 -19.44 13.79
C TRP A 268 18.85 -19.15 15.27
N VAL A 269 19.00 -17.88 15.65
CA VAL A 269 19.21 -17.49 17.05
C VAL A 269 18.18 -16.48 17.54
N ASP A 270 17.80 -16.57 18.80
CA ASP A 270 16.98 -15.55 19.46
C ASP A 270 17.82 -14.33 19.91
N SER A 271 17.18 -13.37 20.59
CA SER A 271 17.82 -12.14 21.08
C SER A 271 18.94 -12.39 22.12
N LEU A 272 19.02 -13.58 22.71
CA LEU A 272 20.10 -13.98 23.63
C LEU A 272 21.23 -14.72 22.91
N GLY A 273 21.09 -14.96 21.60
CA GLY A 273 22.01 -15.79 20.83
C GLY A 273 21.81 -17.30 21.01
N ARG A 274 20.70 -17.74 21.63
CA ARG A 274 20.44 -19.19 21.81
C ARG A 274 19.98 -19.79 20.49
N PRO A 275 20.48 -20.98 20.10
CA PRO A 275 20.13 -21.60 18.83
C PRO A 275 18.74 -22.27 18.88
N TRP A 276 18.00 -22.10 17.79
CA TRP A 276 16.68 -22.67 17.51
C TRP A 276 16.62 -23.36 16.15
N THR A 277 17.78 -23.65 15.54
CA THR A 277 17.92 -24.18 14.18
C THR A 277 17.12 -25.47 13.95
N ASP A 278 16.99 -26.33 14.95
CA ASP A 278 16.22 -27.57 14.85
C ASP A 278 14.69 -27.35 14.74
N LYS A 279 14.20 -26.16 15.12
CA LYS A 279 12.78 -25.78 15.07
C LYS A 279 12.36 -25.13 13.75
N VAL A 280 13.30 -24.52 13.03
CA VAL A 280 13.02 -23.88 11.73
C VAL A 280 13.17 -24.89 10.60
N LYS A 281 12.12 -25.07 9.79
CA LYS A 281 12.05 -26.12 8.76
C LYS A 281 12.23 -25.61 7.33
N PHE A 282 12.91 -24.48 7.16
CA PHE A 282 13.21 -23.90 5.85
C PHE A 282 14.47 -23.03 5.87
N SER A 283 14.92 -22.62 4.68
CA SER A 283 15.95 -21.61 4.49
C SER A 283 15.35 -20.32 3.93
N LEU A 284 15.90 -19.16 4.34
CA LEU A 284 15.62 -17.86 3.75
C LEU A 284 16.86 -17.36 3.02
N PRO A 285 16.99 -17.64 1.71
CA PRO A 285 18.19 -17.28 0.95
C PRO A 285 18.35 -15.78 0.72
N ASP A 286 17.30 -14.97 0.97
CA ASP A 286 17.38 -13.51 0.98
C ASP A 286 17.91 -12.96 -0.35
N LYS A 287 17.28 -13.40 -1.46
CA LYS A 287 17.61 -12.98 -2.82
C LYS A 287 16.90 -11.67 -3.11
N ASP A 288 17.65 -10.57 -3.15
CA ASP A 288 17.07 -9.23 -3.08
C ASP A 288 17.05 -8.52 -4.43
N VAL A 289 18.14 -8.62 -5.18
CA VAL A 289 18.26 -7.96 -6.50
C VAL A 289 18.67 -8.98 -7.53
N PHE A 290 17.82 -9.21 -8.51
CA PHE A 290 18.00 -10.18 -9.58
C PHE A 290 18.65 -9.55 -10.81
N VAL A 291 19.42 -10.34 -11.55
CA VAL A 291 20.11 -9.91 -12.78
C VAL A 291 19.53 -10.66 -13.97
N ILE A 292 18.96 -9.92 -14.92
CA ILE A 292 18.32 -10.43 -16.13
C ILE A 292 19.20 -10.08 -17.33
N ASP A 293 19.51 -11.09 -18.15
CA ASP A 293 20.07 -10.90 -19.48
C ASP A 293 18.97 -10.39 -20.42
N ALA A 294 19.06 -9.11 -20.76
CA ALA A 294 18.10 -8.46 -21.62
C ALA A 294 18.36 -8.74 -23.11
N ASN A 295 19.51 -9.30 -23.47
CA ASN A 295 19.89 -9.69 -24.83
C ASN A 295 19.51 -11.14 -25.16
N ALA A 296 19.41 -12.02 -24.15
CA ALA A 296 18.90 -13.38 -24.32
C ALA A 296 17.54 -13.39 -25.07
N ASN A 297 17.26 -14.42 -25.87
CA ASN A 297 16.04 -14.51 -26.65
C ASN A 297 15.31 -15.85 -26.39
N PRO A 298 14.24 -15.87 -25.58
CA PRO A 298 13.69 -14.74 -24.81
C PRO A 298 14.62 -14.29 -23.65
N PRO A 299 14.44 -13.07 -23.10
CA PRO A 299 15.16 -12.62 -21.90
C PRO A 299 14.99 -13.59 -20.72
N ALA A 300 16.02 -13.70 -19.89
CA ALA A 300 16.03 -14.63 -18.75
C ALA A 300 16.93 -14.12 -17.63
N GLN A 301 16.63 -14.51 -16.39
CA GLN A 301 17.55 -14.34 -15.27
C GLN A 301 18.87 -15.07 -15.57
N LEU A 302 20.00 -14.46 -15.19
CA LEU A 302 21.29 -15.15 -15.22
C LEU A 302 21.29 -16.36 -14.29
N ALA A 303 21.99 -17.43 -14.67
CA ALA A 303 22.05 -18.66 -13.89
C ALA A 303 23.00 -18.55 -12.68
N GLY A 304 22.72 -19.34 -11.65
CA GLY A 304 23.58 -19.49 -10.48
C GLY A 304 23.73 -18.19 -9.66
N THR A 305 24.88 -18.03 -9.02
CA THR A 305 25.18 -16.88 -8.13
C THR A 305 25.34 -15.55 -8.86
N ALA A 306 25.48 -15.57 -10.19
CA ALA A 306 25.46 -14.35 -11.01
C ALA A 306 24.03 -13.80 -11.21
N GLY A 307 23.01 -14.60 -10.88
CA GLY A 307 21.60 -14.28 -11.08
C GLY A 307 20.98 -13.36 -10.04
N PHE A 308 21.66 -13.11 -8.91
CA PHE A 308 21.11 -12.32 -7.82
C PHE A 308 22.18 -11.80 -6.85
N TYR A 309 21.79 -10.82 -6.05
CA TYR A 309 22.50 -10.32 -4.87
C TYR A 309 21.67 -10.59 -3.60
N THR A 310 22.34 -10.76 -2.47
CA THR A 310 21.72 -11.01 -1.15
C THR A 310 22.25 -10.04 -0.10
N GLY A 311 21.51 -9.77 0.97
CA GLY A 311 21.89 -8.85 2.04
C GLY A 311 21.86 -7.37 1.62
N VAL A 312 20.94 -6.99 0.72
CA VAL A 312 20.80 -5.63 0.19
C VAL A 312 20.01 -4.74 1.15
N GLY A 313 18.98 -5.26 1.79
CA GLY A 313 18.14 -4.56 2.77
C GLY A 313 16.79 -5.24 2.96
N THR A 314 15.98 -4.74 3.90
CA THR A 314 14.65 -5.30 4.20
C THR A 314 13.59 -4.89 3.18
N ILE A 315 13.47 -3.58 2.95
CA ILE A 315 12.52 -2.99 2.00
C ILE A 315 13.31 -2.22 0.96
N LEU A 316 13.26 -2.63 -0.31
CA LEU A 316 14.00 -1.97 -1.39
C LEU A 316 13.06 -1.08 -2.21
N PHE A 317 13.39 0.20 -2.28
CA PHE A 317 12.50 1.22 -2.87
C PHE A 317 12.81 1.52 -4.34
N ASN A 318 14.08 1.75 -4.67
CA ASN A 318 14.50 2.15 -6.02
C ASN A 318 15.92 1.70 -6.34
N MET A 319 16.30 1.76 -7.62
CA MET A 319 17.63 1.42 -8.10
C MET A 319 18.12 2.40 -9.17
N ALA A 320 19.42 2.71 -9.14
CA ALA A 320 20.09 3.48 -10.17
C ALA A 320 21.45 2.85 -10.53
N VAL A 321 21.77 2.76 -11.81
CA VAL A 321 23.08 2.29 -12.28
C VAL A 321 23.98 3.49 -12.54
N ASN A 322 25.21 3.46 -12.02
CA ASN A 322 26.21 4.46 -12.37
C ASN A 322 26.62 4.29 -13.85
N PRO A 323 26.44 5.32 -14.69
CA PRO A 323 26.64 5.17 -16.12
C PRO A 323 28.11 5.01 -16.53
N VAL A 324 29.07 5.31 -15.64
CA VAL A 324 30.50 5.26 -15.92
C VAL A 324 31.14 3.99 -15.36
N ASN A 325 30.87 3.65 -14.10
CA ASN A 325 31.52 2.51 -13.44
C ASN A 325 30.65 1.23 -13.38
N GLY A 326 29.37 1.32 -13.73
CA GLY A 326 28.45 0.19 -13.79
C GLY A 326 27.95 -0.36 -12.44
N LYS A 327 28.36 0.23 -11.30
CA LYS A 327 27.84 -0.15 -9.97
C LYS A 327 26.36 0.21 -9.86
N VAL A 328 25.62 -0.57 -9.08
CA VAL A 328 24.19 -0.34 -8.83
C VAL A 328 24.02 0.22 -7.42
N TYR A 329 23.25 1.29 -7.28
CA TYR A 329 22.84 1.82 -6.00
C TYR A 329 21.39 1.42 -5.75
N VAL A 330 21.09 0.91 -4.54
CA VAL A 330 19.75 0.47 -4.14
C VAL A 330 19.33 1.23 -2.90
N SER A 331 18.28 2.05 -3.00
CA SER A 331 17.71 2.73 -1.84
C SER A 331 16.84 1.75 -1.07
N ASN A 332 17.06 1.67 0.26
CA ASN A 332 16.38 0.70 1.09
C ASN A 332 16.29 1.15 2.55
N THR A 333 15.52 0.39 3.34
CA THR A 333 15.61 0.38 4.80
C THR A 333 16.02 -0.99 5.31
N GLU A 334 16.68 -1.01 6.45
CA GLU A 334 16.91 -2.22 7.25
C GLU A 334 16.12 -2.17 8.54
N ALA A 335 15.35 -3.22 8.82
CA ALA A 335 14.59 -3.39 10.06
C ALA A 335 15.46 -3.97 11.18
N ARG A 336 15.20 -3.52 12.42
CA ARG A 336 15.84 -4.00 13.65
C ARG A 336 14.94 -4.91 14.49
N ASN A 337 14.11 -5.74 13.86
CA ASN A 337 13.24 -6.68 14.59
C ASN A 337 14.00 -7.82 15.30
N ASP A 338 15.34 -7.81 15.24
CA ASP A 338 16.24 -8.56 16.13
C ASP A 338 16.24 -8.01 17.57
N LEU A 339 15.99 -6.72 17.73
CA LEU A 339 15.89 -6.06 19.03
C LEU A 339 14.47 -6.09 19.57
N ARG A 340 14.33 -5.83 20.87
CA ARG A 340 13.03 -5.85 21.52
C ARG A 340 12.72 -4.65 22.38
N PHE A 341 11.40 -4.56 22.46
CA PHE A 341 10.52 -3.67 23.18
C PHE A 341 10.50 -2.22 22.73
N GLU A 342 9.28 -1.68 22.70
CA GLU A 342 9.05 -0.24 22.64
C GLU A 342 9.13 0.33 24.07
N GLY A 343 9.22 1.66 24.20
CA GLY A 343 9.26 2.35 25.48
C GLY A 343 10.68 2.60 26.00
N PRO A 344 10.83 2.97 27.28
CA PRO A 344 12.12 3.41 27.82
C PRO A 344 13.13 2.28 28.03
N GLY A 345 12.72 1.01 28.05
CA GLY A 345 13.62 -0.14 28.20
C GLY A 345 14.23 -0.26 29.59
N THR A 346 13.59 0.30 30.62
CA THR A 346 14.16 0.36 31.98
C THR A 346 14.22 -1.02 32.62
N LEU A 347 13.16 -1.82 32.47
CA LEU A 347 13.10 -3.19 32.98
C LEU A 347 13.84 -4.20 32.09
N ALA A 348 13.82 -4.00 30.77
CA ALA A 348 14.41 -4.94 29.82
C ALA A 348 15.92 -4.74 29.60
N GLY A 349 16.44 -3.52 29.81
CA GLY A 349 17.81 -3.16 29.46
C GLY A 349 18.07 -2.99 27.96
N GLU A 350 17.03 -3.15 27.13
CA GLU A 350 17.04 -2.93 25.68
C GLU A 350 15.76 -2.19 25.24
N THR A 351 15.83 -1.48 24.12
CA THR A 351 14.66 -0.81 23.48
C THR A 351 14.90 -0.54 22.00
N LEU A 352 13.81 -0.58 21.23
CA LEU A 352 13.69 -0.15 19.84
C LEU A 352 13.42 1.35 19.68
N ARG A 353 13.20 2.06 20.79
CA ARG A 353 12.77 3.47 20.78
C ARG A 353 13.75 4.35 20.01
N GLY A 354 13.30 4.85 18.85
CA GLY A 354 14.10 5.69 17.96
C GLY A 354 15.10 4.93 17.07
N HIS A 355 15.14 3.59 17.09
CA HIS A 355 16.07 2.77 16.29
C HIS A 355 15.42 1.52 15.69
N LEU A 356 14.16 1.63 15.24
CA LEU A 356 13.47 0.49 14.61
C LEU A 356 13.93 0.19 13.17
N HIS A 357 14.41 1.20 12.46
CA HIS A 357 14.83 1.07 11.06
C HIS A 357 16.02 1.98 10.76
N GLU A 358 16.85 1.55 9.81
CA GLU A 358 17.95 2.36 9.28
C GLU A 358 17.71 2.67 7.80
N SER A 359 17.71 3.94 7.44
CA SER A 359 17.68 4.37 6.03
C SER A 359 19.06 4.16 5.37
N ARG A 360 19.09 3.46 4.24
CA ARG A 360 20.34 2.99 3.61
C ARG A 360 20.38 3.23 2.10
N ILE A 361 21.60 3.24 1.57
CA ILE A 361 21.87 2.95 0.15
C ILE A 361 22.85 1.80 0.10
N SER A 362 22.49 0.72 -0.57
CA SER A 362 23.36 -0.44 -0.78
C SER A 362 24.04 -0.35 -2.14
N VAL A 363 25.36 -0.54 -2.17
CA VAL A 363 26.18 -0.50 -3.38
C VAL A 363 26.45 -1.92 -3.86
N LEU A 364 26.01 -2.25 -5.07
CA LEU A 364 26.25 -3.55 -5.70
C LEU A 364 27.37 -3.46 -6.72
N SER A 365 28.24 -4.45 -6.73
CA SER A 365 29.38 -4.56 -7.64
C SER A 365 29.70 -6.03 -7.93
N SER A 366 30.72 -6.30 -8.75
CA SER A 366 31.22 -7.65 -8.95
C SER A 366 31.84 -8.28 -7.70
N THR A 367 32.21 -7.48 -6.70
CA THR A 367 32.80 -7.97 -5.43
C THR A 367 31.76 -8.20 -4.33
N GLY A 368 30.48 -7.93 -4.58
CA GLY A 368 29.39 -8.14 -3.64
C GLY A 368 28.58 -6.88 -3.32
N VAL A 369 27.87 -6.95 -2.19
CA VAL A 369 26.95 -5.92 -1.67
C VAL A 369 27.61 -5.16 -0.52
N ALA A 370 27.46 -3.84 -0.52
CA ALA A 370 28.01 -3.00 0.52
C ALA A 370 26.96 -1.97 1.00
N PRO A 371 26.25 -2.22 2.13
CA PRO A 371 25.24 -1.31 2.66
C PRO A 371 25.88 -0.05 3.25
N ARG A 372 25.21 1.10 3.10
CA ARG A 372 25.65 2.42 3.59
C ARG A 372 24.54 3.05 4.42
N HIS A 373 24.71 3.09 5.74
CA HIS A 373 23.77 3.76 6.63
C HIS A 373 23.84 5.29 6.39
N LEU A 374 22.71 5.92 6.07
CA LEU A 374 22.68 7.34 5.69
C LEU A 374 22.81 8.30 6.87
N ASN A 375 22.45 7.86 8.09
CA ASN A 375 22.34 8.71 9.27
C ASN A 375 23.36 8.34 10.36
N LYS A 376 24.61 8.05 9.98
CA LYS A 376 25.68 7.62 10.90
C LYS A 376 26.06 8.65 11.99
N HIS A 377 25.53 9.86 11.90
CA HIS A 377 25.71 10.90 12.90
C HIS A 377 24.83 10.70 14.13
N ILE A 378 23.78 9.86 14.04
CA ILE A 378 22.85 9.62 15.15
C ILE A 378 23.53 8.79 16.24
N ASN A 379 23.35 9.21 17.49
CA ASN A 379 23.64 8.38 18.64
C ASN A 379 22.35 7.72 19.16
N TYR A 380 22.09 6.48 18.74
CA TYR A 380 20.91 5.73 19.15
C TYR A 380 20.85 5.38 20.64
N ALA A 381 21.94 5.56 21.39
CA ALA A 381 21.93 5.42 22.85
C ALA A 381 21.36 6.67 23.57
N ALA A 382 21.11 7.76 22.84
CA ALA A 382 20.58 9.01 23.38
C ALA A 382 19.21 9.33 22.78
N CYS A 383 18.19 9.43 23.61
CA CYS A 383 16.85 9.89 23.20
C CYS A 383 16.29 10.82 24.29
N CYS A 384 15.46 11.82 24.03
CA CYS A 384 14.96 12.31 22.75
C CYS A 384 14.99 13.84 22.79
N ALA A 385 15.76 14.48 21.90
CA ALA A 385 15.86 15.95 21.88
C ALA A 385 14.57 16.61 21.38
N ALA A 386 14.22 17.78 21.92
CA ALA A 386 13.06 18.53 21.47
C ALA A 386 13.17 18.91 19.97
N LEU A 387 12.07 18.84 19.24
CA LEU A 387 12.01 19.28 17.85
C LEU A 387 11.73 20.80 17.75
N PRO A 388 12.33 21.52 16.78
CA PRO A 388 13.36 21.06 15.85
C PRO A 388 14.74 20.94 16.53
N ASN A 389 15.62 20.07 16.02
CA ASN A 389 16.99 19.95 16.50
C ASN A 389 18.00 19.66 15.36
N ALA A 390 19.27 19.93 15.63
CA ALA A 390 20.35 19.86 14.64
C ALA A 390 20.72 18.43 14.20
N GLU A 391 20.39 17.40 14.98
CA GLU A 391 20.61 16.00 14.59
C GLU A 391 19.56 15.59 13.53
N ASN A 392 18.29 15.84 13.84
CA ASN A 392 17.14 15.66 12.94
C ASN A 392 17.32 16.38 11.61
N ASP A 393 17.79 17.64 11.64
CA ASP A 393 18.00 18.43 10.42
C ASP A 393 19.00 17.79 9.45
N LYS A 394 19.94 16.97 9.93
CA LYS A 394 20.91 16.25 9.09
C LYS A 394 20.39 14.92 8.56
N SER A 395 19.32 14.38 9.13
CA SER A 395 18.83 13.05 8.81
C SER A 395 18.03 13.01 7.50
N LEU A 396 18.10 11.86 6.85
CA LEU A 396 17.31 11.48 5.68
C LEU A 396 16.52 10.21 6.01
N ALA A 397 15.22 10.21 5.68
CA ALA A 397 14.33 9.10 5.96
C ALA A 397 13.62 8.60 4.69
N GLN A 398 13.36 7.30 4.64
CA GLN A 398 12.64 6.59 3.58
C GLN A 398 13.15 6.98 2.16
N PRO A 399 14.39 6.63 1.81
CA PRO A 399 14.97 7.00 0.53
C PRO A 399 14.24 6.27 -0.61
N LEU A 400 13.63 7.02 -1.54
CA LEU A 400 12.90 6.49 -2.69
C LEU A 400 13.74 6.65 -3.97
N GLY A 401 13.26 7.43 -4.95
CA GLY A 401 13.89 7.58 -6.26
C GLY A 401 15.31 8.13 -6.20
N MET A 402 16.15 7.67 -7.13
CA MET A 402 17.55 8.10 -7.26
C MET A 402 17.91 8.44 -8.70
N ALA A 403 18.88 9.35 -8.87
CA ALA A 403 19.46 9.67 -10.17
C ALA A 403 20.97 9.88 -10.04
N VAL A 404 21.74 9.32 -10.97
CA VAL A 404 23.21 9.50 -11.05
C VAL A 404 23.52 10.47 -12.17
N SER A 405 24.46 11.38 -11.94
CA SER A 405 24.94 12.28 -12.99
C SER A 405 25.59 11.51 -14.16
N SER A 406 25.53 12.07 -15.36
CA SER A 406 26.05 11.44 -16.59
C SER A 406 27.55 11.10 -16.52
N ASN A 407 28.32 11.89 -15.78
CA ASN A 407 29.74 11.65 -15.50
C ASN A 407 29.99 10.65 -14.35
N GLY A 408 28.95 10.11 -13.73
CA GLY A 408 29.02 9.11 -12.67
C GLY A 408 29.54 9.60 -11.32
N THR A 409 29.75 10.91 -11.11
CA THR A 409 30.40 11.44 -9.89
C THR A 409 29.42 11.78 -8.76
N THR A 410 28.15 12.02 -9.06
CA THR A 410 27.16 12.49 -8.09
C THR A 410 25.91 11.61 -8.13
N LEU A 411 25.46 11.16 -6.95
CA LEU A 411 24.18 10.51 -6.74
C LEU A 411 23.23 11.46 -6.02
N TYR A 412 22.02 11.61 -6.55
CA TYR A 412 20.91 12.33 -5.93
C TYR A 412 19.85 11.35 -5.44
N VAL A 413 19.27 11.61 -4.27
CA VAL A 413 18.38 10.67 -3.56
C VAL A 413 17.17 11.41 -3.02
N ALA A 414 15.96 10.99 -3.41
CA ALA A 414 14.72 11.54 -2.89
C ALA A 414 14.46 10.96 -1.50
N ALA A 415 14.69 11.75 -0.46
CA ALA A 415 14.44 11.35 0.92
C ALA A 415 13.01 11.73 1.32
N PHE A 416 12.08 10.88 0.91
CA PHE A 416 10.63 11.09 0.99
C PHE A 416 10.18 11.47 2.40
N GLY A 417 10.63 10.73 3.42
CA GLY A 417 10.26 10.97 4.81
C GLY A 417 10.95 12.17 5.46
N SER A 418 11.76 12.95 4.74
CA SER A 418 12.46 14.11 5.31
C SER A 418 12.36 15.37 4.44
N SER A 419 11.60 15.31 3.35
CA SER A 419 11.36 16.43 2.42
C SER A 419 12.64 17.06 1.85
N LYS A 420 13.61 16.22 1.49
CA LYS A 420 14.93 16.62 0.99
C LYS A 420 15.40 15.77 -0.19
N ILE A 421 16.31 16.33 -0.99
CA ILE A 421 17.21 15.57 -1.86
C ILE A 421 18.57 15.43 -1.17
N GLY A 422 19.02 14.20 -0.93
CA GLY A 422 20.41 13.92 -0.53
C GLY A 422 21.35 13.97 -1.73
N VAL A 423 22.55 14.55 -1.57
CA VAL A 423 23.55 14.72 -2.62
C VAL A 423 24.87 14.06 -2.21
N TYR A 424 25.25 12.99 -2.89
CA TYR A 424 26.43 12.19 -2.53
C TYR A 424 27.47 12.19 -3.65
N SER A 425 28.74 12.34 -3.28
CA SER A 425 29.82 11.87 -4.15
C SER A 425 29.75 10.35 -4.23
N THR A 426 29.68 9.80 -5.44
CA THR A 426 29.61 8.34 -5.64
C THR A 426 30.85 7.65 -5.07
N ALA A 427 32.04 8.23 -5.26
CA ALA A 427 33.28 7.71 -4.68
C ALA A 427 33.24 7.66 -3.14
N ALA A 428 32.74 8.72 -2.50
CA ALA A 428 32.64 8.77 -1.03
C ALA A 428 31.56 7.81 -0.49
N LEU A 429 30.44 7.67 -1.20
CA LEU A 429 29.40 6.69 -0.84
C LEU A 429 29.93 5.25 -0.97
N GLU A 430 30.59 4.94 -2.08
CA GLU A 430 31.17 3.62 -2.34
C GLU A 430 32.24 3.24 -1.31
N ALA A 431 33.09 4.20 -0.92
CA ALA A 431 34.11 4.02 0.12
C ALA A 431 33.58 4.17 1.56
N ASP A 432 32.30 4.48 1.73
CA ASP A 432 31.65 4.73 3.02
C ASP A 432 32.23 5.92 3.83
N THR A 433 32.91 6.86 3.16
CA THR A 433 33.63 7.98 3.80
C THR A 433 32.85 9.29 3.88
N PHE A 434 31.61 9.32 3.38
CA PHE A 434 30.76 10.51 3.48
C PHE A 434 30.37 10.80 4.94
N VAL A 435 30.21 12.09 5.24
CA VAL A 435 29.71 12.57 6.54
C VAL A 435 28.34 13.22 6.32
N PRO A 436 27.28 12.78 7.02
CA PRO A 436 25.97 13.41 6.94
C PRO A 436 26.04 14.91 7.26
N SER A 437 25.48 15.74 6.38
CA SER A 437 25.53 17.19 6.48
C SER A 437 24.41 17.84 5.69
N THR A 438 23.83 18.91 6.25
CA THR A 438 22.83 19.74 5.55
C THR A 438 23.40 20.44 4.31
N THR A 439 24.72 20.64 4.23
CA THR A 439 25.37 21.22 3.04
C THR A 439 25.29 20.31 1.81
N ASN A 440 25.06 19.02 2.01
CA ASN A 440 24.90 18.00 0.99
C ASN A 440 23.43 17.60 0.80
N GLN A 441 22.51 18.51 1.14
CA GLN A 441 21.08 18.29 1.05
C GLN A 441 20.40 19.50 0.41
N ILE A 442 19.29 19.25 -0.28
CA ILE A 442 18.45 20.28 -0.90
C ILE A 442 17.05 20.13 -0.31
N SER A 443 16.56 21.14 0.39
CA SER A 443 15.18 21.16 0.86
C SER A 443 14.21 21.23 -0.31
N VAL A 444 13.10 20.51 -0.22
CA VAL A 444 12.04 20.49 -1.24
C VAL A 444 10.74 20.96 -0.59
N SER A 445 10.24 22.13 -1.01
CA SER A 445 9.15 22.81 -0.32
C SER A 445 7.79 22.10 -0.40
N GLY A 446 7.53 21.35 -1.47
CA GLY A 446 6.29 20.58 -1.63
C GLY A 446 6.20 19.32 -0.77
N GLY A 447 7.30 18.87 -0.18
CA GLY A 447 7.36 17.73 0.73
C GLY A 447 7.15 16.36 0.07
N GLY A 448 7.60 15.30 0.75
CA GLY A 448 7.45 13.93 0.25
C GLY A 448 7.99 13.73 -1.18
N PRO A 449 9.26 14.08 -1.49
CA PRO A 449 9.81 13.84 -2.82
C PRO A 449 9.87 12.34 -3.11
N THR A 450 9.28 11.89 -4.23
CA THR A 450 9.18 10.46 -4.56
C THR A 450 10.16 10.02 -5.64
N GLY A 451 10.49 10.90 -6.58
CA GLY A 451 11.46 10.65 -7.64
C GLY A 451 11.86 11.91 -8.38
N MET A 452 12.90 11.79 -9.20
CA MET A 452 13.49 12.91 -9.92
C MET A 452 14.05 12.52 -11.28
N VAL A 453 14.22 13.51 -12.15
CA VAL A 453 14.98 13.40 -13.40
C VAL A 453 15.97 14.58 -13.51
N LEU A 454 17.13 14.32 -14.13
CA LEU A 454 18.19 15.32 -14.35
C LEU A 454 18.12 15.85 -15.78
N ASP A 455 18.00 17.16 -15.93
CA ASP A 455 18.30 17.87 -17.18
C ASP A 455 19.63 18.61 -17.00
N GLU A 456 20.72 17.87 -17.18
CA GLU A 456 22.08 18.39 -17.00
C GLU A 456 22.43 19.49 -18.01
N SER A 457 21.85 19.44 -19.21
CA SER A 457 22.09 20.42 -20.26
C SER A 457 21.63 21.83 -19.87
N SER A 458 20.55 21.90 -19.09
CA SER A 458 20.02 23.15 -18.53
C SER A 458 20.49 23.42 -17.10
N GLY A 459 21.25 22.51 -16.48
CA GLY A 459 21.60 22.57 -15.06
C GLY A 459 20.36 22.53 -14.16
N ARG A 460 19.43 21.60 -14.45
CA ARG A 460 18.15 21.45 -13.75
C ARG A 460 17.90 20.04 -13.26
N MET A 461 17.10 19.94 -12.21
CA MET A 461 16.49 18.71 -11.73
C MET A 461 15.00 18.98 -11.52
N TYR A 462 14.16 18.03 -11.93
CA TYR A 462 12.73 18.05 -11.69
C TYR A 462 12.40 16.97 -10.67
N VAL A 463 11.67 17.33 -9.61
CA VAL A 463 11.34 16.45 -8.48
C VAL A 463 9.84 16.43 -8.29
N LEU A 464 9.22 15.26 -8.25
CA LEU A 464 7.81 15.13 -7.94
C LEU A 464 7.59 15.07 -6.42
N THR A 465 6.65 15.86 -5.91
CA THR A 465 6.30 15.97 -4.49
C THR A 465 4.91 15.38 -4.24
N ARG A 466 4.83 14.42 -3.32
CA ARG A 466 3.58 13.69 -3.04
C ARG A 466 2.67 14.39 -2.03
N PHE A 467 3.23 15.17 -1.11
CA PHE A 467 2.42 15.79 -0.06
C PHE A 467 1.48 16.83 -0.64
N ASP A 468 1.94 17.65 -1.57
CA ASP A 468 1.13 18.69 -2.22
C ASP A 468 0.77 18.42 -3.68
N ASN A 469 1.21 17.29 -4.25
CA ASN A 469 0.99 16.88 -5.64
C ASN A 469 1.57 17.89 -6.65
N GLY A 470 2.88 18.13 -6.58
CA GLY A 470 3.57 19.13 -7.38
C GLY A 470 4.88 18.66 -8.01
N ILE A 471 5.51 19.57 -8.74
CA ILE A 471 6.83 19.41 -9.36
C ILE A 471 7.71 20.58 -8.93
N SER A 472 8.75 20.29 -8.15
CA SER A 472 9.82 21.22 -7.81
C SER A 472 10.87 21.25 -8.91
N VAL A 473 11.28 22.46 -9.29
CA VAL A 473 12.39 22.71 -10.23
C VAL A 473 13.59 23.18 -9.43
N ILE A 474 14.67 22.41 -9.47
CA ILE A 474 15.89 22.67 -8.71
C ILE A 474 17.02 23.05 -9.66
N ASN A 475 17.77 24.09 -9.30
CA ASN A 475 19.05 24.42 -9.94
C ASN A 475 20.16 23.56 -9.31
N THR A 476 20.79 22.70 -10.11
CA THR A 476 21.76 21.72 -9.61
C THR A 476 23.12 22.35 -9.23
N THR A 477 23.42 23.54 -9.76
CA THR A 477 24.63 24.30 -9.43
C THR A 477 24.48 25.03 -8.10
N THR A 478 23.40 25.80 -7.93
CA THR A 478 23.16 26.56 -6.69
C THR A 478 22.56 25.70 -5.57
N ARG A 479 22.06 24.50 -5.90
CA ARG A 479 21.35 23.60 -4.99
C ARG A 479 20.15 24.27 -4.33
N GLN A 480 19.37 25.00 -5.13
CA GLN A 480 18.17 25.71 -4.67
C GLN A 480 16.97 25.32 -5.53
N GLU A 481 15.82 25.18 -4.88
CA GLU A 481 14.53 25.18 -5.55
C GLU A 481 14.25 26.57 -6.11
N ILE A 482 13.97 26.66 -7.41
CA ILE A 482 13.76 27.93 -8.13
C ILE A 482 12.33 28.11 -8.64
N ALA A 483 11.55 27.04 -8.69
CA ALA A 483 10.13 27.06 -9.01
C ALA A 483 9.45 25.82 -8.45
N HIS A 484 8.14 25.93 -8.21
CA HIS A 484 7.30 24.83 -7.77
C HIS A 484 5.95 24.92 -8.49
N LEU A 485 5.55 23.86 -9.18
CA LEU A 485 4.32 23.81 -9.97
C LEU A 485 3.39 22.75 -9.42
N LYS A 486 2.21 23.16 -8.94
CA LYS A 486 1.18 22.23 -8.50
C LYS A 486 0.40 21.66 -9.68
N MET A 487 0.09 20.38 -9.61
CA MET A 487 -0.84 19.72 -10.53
C MET A 487 -2.25 19.76 -9.92
N HIS A 488 -3.27 19.53 -10.75
CA HIS A 488 -4.63 19.34 -10.24
C HIS A 488 -4.64 18.19 -9.22
N ASN A 489 -5.22 18.44 -8.05
CA ASN A 489 -5.28 17.47 -6.96
C ASN A 489 -6.74 17.28 -6.50
N PRO A 490 -7.37 16.14 -6.84
CA PRO A 490 -8.74 15.84 -6.41
C PRO A 490 -8.81 15.28 -4.97
N GLU A 491 -7.67 15.16 -4.27
CA GLU A 491 -7.65 14.65 -2.90
C GLU A 491 -8.37 15.61 -1.93
N PRO A 492 -9.17 15.08 -0.99
CA PRO A 492 -9.76 15.89 0.07
C PRO A 492 -8.68 16.64 0.87
N ALA A 493 -9.00 17.85 1.33
CA ALA A 493 -8.07 18.65 2.14
C ALA A 493 -7.60 17.93 3.42
N SER A 494 -8.45 17.07 4.00
CA SER A 494 -8.12 16.22 5.15
C SER A 494 -7.02 15.21 4.85
N VAL A 495 -6.97 14.69 3.63
CA VAL A 495 -5.94 13.76 3.17
C VAL A 495 -4.60 14.49 3.03
N VAL A 496 -4.59 15.64 2.36
CA VAL A 496 -3.38 16.47 2.17
C VAL A 496 -2.79 16.91 3.50
N ALA A 497 -3.63 17.37 4.44
CA ALA A 497 -3.19 17.83 5.75
C ALA A 497 -2.72 16.69 6.68
N GLY A 498 -3.35 15.51 6.60
CA GLY A 498 -3.04 14.38 7.48
C GLY A 498 -1.88 13.49 7.01
N ARG A 499 -1.62 13.44 5.69
CA ARG A 499 -0.56 12.60 5.09
C ARG A 499 0.82 12.77 5.72
N PRO A 500 1.32 13.99 6.02
CA PRO A 500 2.66 14.15 6.58
C PRO A 500 2.88 13.40 7.91
N PHE A 501 1.85 13.18 8.73
CA PHE A 501 1.99 12.46 10.00
C PHE A 501 2.30 10.97 9.85
N LEU A 502 2.01 10.37 8.70
CA LEU A 502 2.42 9.00 8.38
C LEU A 502 3.91 8.95 8.00
N TYR A 503 4.39 9.95 7.26
CA TYR A 503 5.64 9.85 6.50
C TYR A 503 6.79 10.73 6.98
N ASP A 504 6.51 11.94 7.46
CA ASP A 504 7.51 12.98 7.72
C ASP A 504 8.24 12.75 9.05
N ALA A 505 9.38 12.05 8.96
CA ALA A 505 10.31 11.77 10.04
C ALA A 505 10.85 13.04 10.71
N LYS A 506 10.92 14.17 10.00
CA LYS A 506 11.32 15.46 10.60
C LYS A 506 10.43 15.81 11.79
N ASN A 507 9.15 15.50 11.66
CA ASN A 507 8.16 15.73 12.70
C ASN A 507 7.92 14.49 13.55
N SER A 508 7.94 13.27 13.02
CA SER A 508 7.55 12.09 13.80
C SER A 508 8.64 11.51 14.73
N SER A 509 9.90 11.88 14.58
CA SER A 509 11.02 11.35 15.38
C SER A 509 12.02 12.44 15.78
N SER A 510 12.58 12.38 17.00
CA SER A 510 13.65 13.30 17.42
C SER A 510 14.95 13.12 16.62
N HIS A 511 15.18 11.94 16.04
CA HIS A 511 16.34 11.65 15.20
C HIS A 511 16.12 12.03 13.73
N GLY A 512 14.86 12.16 13.29
CA GLY A 512 14.54 12.54 11.90
C GLY A 512 14.73 11.43 10.85
N ASP A 513 14.90 10.17 11.28
CA ASP A 513 15.20 9.03 10.41
C ASP A 513 14.06 8.01 10.27
N SER A 514 13.02 8.12 11.12
CA SER A 514 11.94 7.15 11.24
C SER A 514 10.56 7.79 11.38
N SER A 515 9.54 7.11 10.84
CA SER A 515 8.13 7.50 10.90
C SER A 515 7.23 6.27 10.98
N CYS A 516 5.92 6.46 11.14
CA CYS A 516 4.97 5.34 11.12
C CYS A 516 5.10 4.52 9.81
N ALA A 517 5.44 5.18 8.70
CA ALA A 517 5.68 4.55 7.41
C ALA A 517 6.96 3.69 7.33
N SER A 518 7.79 3.66 8.37
CA SER A 518 8.92 2.73 8.46
C SER A 518 8.44 1.27 8.56
N CYS A 519 7.35 1.02 9.29
CA CYS A 519 6.67 -0.29 9.32
C CYS A 519 5.45 -0.32 8.38
N HIS A 520 4.75 0.81 8.24
CA HIS A 520 3.53 0.89 7.44
C HIS A 520 3.80 1.42 6.03
N ILE A 521 4.52 0.62 5.25
CA ILE A 521 5.02 1.02 3.93
C ILE A 521 3.85 1.42 3.02
N PHE A 522 3.75 2.72 2.68
CA PHE A 522 2.63 3.31 1.92
C PHE A 522 1.24 3.02 2.52
N GLY A 523 1.15 3.08 3.85
CA GLY A 523 -0.07 2.78 4.60
C GLY A 523 -0.37 1.29 4.73
N ASP A 524 0.49 0.41 4.19
CA ASP A 524 0.33 -1.04 4.26
C ASP A 524 1.18 -1.65 5.39
N PHE A 525 1.81 -2.80 5.18
CA PHE A 525 2.67 -3.48 6.15
C PHE A 525 4.03 -3.84 5.53
N ASP A 526 5.06 -3.98 6.35
CA ASP A 526 6.44 -4.32 5.98
C ASP A 526 6.71 -5.82 5.78
N SER A 527 5.69 -6.66 6.01
CA SER A 527 5.79 -8.12 5.96
C SER A 527 6.68 -8.76 7.02
N LEU A 528 6.95 -8.03 8.11
CA LEU A 528 7.70 -8.52 9.26
C LEU A 528 6.81 -8.74 10.48
N VAL A 529 7.41 -9.43 11.46
CA VAL A 529 6.90 -9.60 12.81
C VAL A 529 7.84 -8.90 13.78
N TRP A 530 7.26 -8.25 14.78
CA TRP A 530 7.96 -7.43 15.76
C TRP A 530 7.55 -7.79 17.18
N ASN A 531 8.49 -7.78 18.13
CA ASN A 531 8.19 -7.89 19.55
C ASN A 531 8.16 -6.50 20.21
N LEU A 532 7.07 -5.76 19.93
CA LEU A 532 6.82 -4.40 20.43
C LEU A 532 5.99 -4.40 21.73
N GLY A 533 6.27 -5.32 22.64
CA GLY A 533 5.78 -5.19 24.02
C GLY A 533 6.43 -3.99 24.73
N ASN A 534 5.86 -3.56 25.85
CA ASN A 534 6.46 -2.54 26.71
C ASN A 534 6.50 -3.03 28.16
N PRO A 535 7.58 -3.69 28.60
CA PRO A 535 7.71 -4.19 29.97
C PRO A 535 7.54 -3.12 31.06
N ASP A 536 7.82 -1.86 30.73
CA ASP A 536 7.71 -0.72 31.66
C ASP A 536 6.27 -0.21 31.83
N ALA A 537 5.32 -0.69 31.00
CA ALA A 537 3.93 -0.25 31.03
C ALA A 537 3.07 -1.06 32.02
N LEU A 538 1.88 -0.53 32.29
CA LEU A 538 0.90 -1.11 33.19
C LEU A 538 -0.07 -2.04 32.46
N TYR A 539 -0.55 -3.05 33.18
CA TYR A 539 -1.66 -3.90 32.76
C TYR A 539 -2.98 -3.12 32.69
N LYS A 540 -3.79 -3.35 31.66
CA LYS A 540 -5.05 -2.62 31.42
C LYS A 540 -6.25 -3.55 31.35
N VAL A 541 -7.37 -3.09 31.92
CA VAL A 541 -8.67 -3.76 31.76
C VAL A 541 -9.15 -3.62 30.32
N ASN A 542 -9.72 -4.68 29.76
CA ASN A 542 -10.33 -4.69 28.43
C ASN A 542 -11.80 -4.22 28.49
N PRO A 543 -12.15 -3.05 27.91
CA PRO A 543 -13.51 -2.53 27.89
C PRO A 543 -14.34 -3.03 26.70
N ASN A 544 -13.76 -3.85 25.82
CA ASN A 544 -14.36 -4.21 24.55
C ASN A 544 -15.46 -5.27 24.75
N PRO A 545 -16.56 -5.20 23.99
CA PRO A 545 -17.59 -6.23 24.01
C PRO A 545 -17.07 -7.50 23.33
N ILE A 546 -17.13 -8.63 24.03
CA ILE A 546 -16.63 -9.93 23.54
C ILE A 546 -17.71 -10.61 22.68
N VAL A 547 -17.28 -11.39 21.67
CA VAL A 547 -18.21 -12.22 20.87
C VAL A 547 -18.98 -13.16 21.83
N PRO A 548 -20.33 -13.16 21.79
CA PRO A 548 -21.11 -14.04 22.66
C PRO A 548 -20.96 -15.49 22.24
N VAL A 549 -21.11 -16.39 23.20
CA VAL A 549 -21.21 -17.84 22.94
C VAL A 549 -22.67 -18.28 22.97
N PRO A 550 -23.09 -19.23 22.11
CA PRO A 550 -24.39 -19.86 22.18
C PRO A 550 -24.66 -20.48 23.57
N PRO A 551 -25.91 -20.45 24.08
CA PRO A 551 -26.24 -20.89 25.43
C PRO A 551 -25.83 -22.34 25.76
N GLU A 552 -25.79 -23.22 24.76
CA GLU A 552 -25.36 -24.61 24.90
C GLU A 552 -23.87 -24.78 25.30
N PHE A 553 -23.05 -23.74 25.10
CA PHE A 553 -21.63 -23.72 25.49
C PHE A 553 -21.36 -22.91 26.78
N GLY A 554 -22.42 -22.40 27.42
CA GLY A 554 -22.34 -21.65 28.68
C GLY A 554 -22.60 -20.16 28.52
N ASN A 555 -22.43 -19.41 29.61
CA ASN A 555 -22.69 -17.96 29.67
C ASN A 555 -21.41 -17.11 29.78
N ASP A 556 -20.25 -17.75 29.92
CA ASP A 556 -18.95 -17.07 30.01
C ASP A 556 -18.25 -17.13 28.64
N PRO A 557 -18.22 -16.03 27.87
CA PRO A 557 -17.59 -16.00 26.56
C PRO A 557 -16.05 -16.00 26.62
N THR A 558 -15.42 -15.88 27.80
CA THR A 558 -13.96 -15.99 27.92
C THR A 558 -13.49 -17.40 28.27
N PHE A 559 -14.40 -18.30 28.63
CA PHE A 559 -14.07 -19.64 29.13
C PHE A 559 -13.04 -19.61 30.27
N GLY A 560 -13.15 -18.62 31.17
CA GLY A 560 -12.22 -18.41 32.28
C GLY A 560 -10.85 -17.82 31.92
N GLN A 561 -10.57 -17.55 30.63
CA GLN A 561 -9.35 -16.84 30.23
C GLN A 561 -9.42 -15.37 30.67
N ASP A 562 -8.28 -14.80 31.07
CA ASP A 562 -8.14 -13.36 31.32
C ASP A 562 -8.20 -12.57 29.99
N PRO A 563 -9.23 -11.74 29.75
CA PRO A 563 -9.38 -11.00 28.49
C PRO A 563 -8.61 -9.67 28.47
N ASN A 564 -7.92 -9.32 29.57
CA ASN A 564 -7.29 -8.03 29.76
C ASN A 564 -5.92 -7.91 29.06
N PHE A 565 -5.40 -6.68 28.98
CA PHE A 565 -4.22 -6.38 28.19
C PHE A 565 -2.96 -6.35 29.05
N HIS A 566 -2.16 -7.41 28.95
CA HIS A 566 -0.80 -7.44 29.49
C HIS A 566 0.18 -6.66 28.59
N PRO A 567 1.04 -5.78 29.11
CA PRO A 567 1.86 -4.90 28.25
C PRO A 567 3.02 -5.63 27.56
N ILE A 568 3.48 -6.75 28.10
CA ILE A 568 4.31 -7.74 27.40
C ILE A 568 3.39 -8.69 26.67
N LYS A 569 3.55 -8.80 25.35
CA LYS A 569 2.55 -9.42 24.47
C LYS A 569 3.15 -10.34 23.39
N GLY A 570 4.46 -10.53 23.40
CA GLY A 570 5.15 -11.33 22.40
C GLY A 570 5.15 -10.73 20.98
N PRO A 571 5.57 -11.52 19.98
CA PRO A 571 5.68 -11.09 18.59
C PRO A 571 4.31 -10.89 17.92
N PHE A 572 4.18 -9.82 17.14
CA PHE A 572 3.02 -9.57 16.28
C PHE A 572 3.47 -9.09 14.89
N SER A 573 2.80 -9.60 13.86
CA SER A 573 2.95 -9.13 12.49
C SER A 573 2.46 -7.69 12.35
N THR A 574 3.13 -6.89 11.54
CA THR A 574 2.64 -5.55 11.20
C THR A 574 1.28 -5.66 10.50
N GLN A 575 0.27 -4.93 10.97
CA GLN A 575 -1.02 -4.85 10.28
C GLN A 575 -0.99 -3.72 9.24
N SER A 576 -1.72 -3.91 8.14
CA SER A 576 -2.03 -2.82 7.23
C SER A 576 -2.84 -1.74 7.94
N LEU A 577 -2.58 -0.47 7.63
CA LEU A 577 -3.45 0.63 8.03
C LEU A 577 -4.61 0.84 7.02
N ARG A 578 -4.64 0.08 5.92
CA ARG A 578 -5.70 0.17 4.92
C ARG A 578 -7.02 -0.38 5.47
N GLY A 579 -8.12 0.33 5.21
CA GLY A 579 -9.47 -0.11 5.57
C GLY A 579 -9.71 -0.25 7.08
N MET A 580 -9.09 0.59 7.91
CA MET A 580 -9.30 0.54 9.36
C MET A 580 -10.68 1.04 9.81
N SER A 581 -11.40 1.80 8.98
CA SER A 581 -12.79 2.22 9.26
C SER A 581 -13.72 1.02 9.38
N ASN A 582 -14.73 1.08 10.27
CA ASN A 582 -15.73 0.03 10.56
C ASN A 582 -15.21 -1.24 11.25
N HIS A 583 -14.01 -1.21 11.82
CA HIS A 583 -13.34 -2.37 12.40
C HIS A 583 -13.19 -2.29 13.92
N GLY A 584 -13.75 -1.26 14.56
CA GLY A 584 -13.73 -1.02 16.00
C GLY A 584 -12.31 -0.93 16.59
N PRO A 585 -12.03 -1.65 17.70
CA PRO A 585 -10.71 -1.63 18.34
C PRO A 585 -9.59 -2.03 17.38
N MET A 586 -8.44 -1.36 17.50
CA MET A 586 -7.28 -1.52 16.65
C MET A 586 -6.14 -2.26 17.35
N HIS A 587 -5.13 -2.65 16.55
CA HIS A 587 -4.07 -3.60 16.91
C HIS A 587 -4.60 -5.03 17.17
N TRP A 588 -3.73 -6.04 17.16
CA TRP A 588 -4.14 -7.46 17.17
C TRP A 588 -4.94 -7.88 18.39
N ARG A 589 -4.80 -7.13 19.49
CA ARG A 589 -5.48 -7.39 20.76
C ARG A 589 -6.74 -6.54 20.95
N GLY A 590 -6.92 -5.49 20.14
CA GLY A 590 -7.95 -4.48 20.39
C GLY A 590 -7.64 -3.57 21.58
N ASP A 591 -6.38 -3.46 21.98
CA ASP A 591 -5.93 -2.62 23.10
C ASP A 591 -5.88 -1.12 22.77
N ARG A 592 -6.09 -0.78 21.50
CA ARG A 592 -6.30 0.59 21.03
C ARG A 592 -7.80 0.74 20.78
N THR A 593 -8.51 1.31 21.74
CA THR A 593 -9.98 1.29 21.78
C THR A 593 -10.57 2.58 22.33
N GLY A 594 -11.71 3.00 21.78
CA GLY A 594 -12.54 4.07 22.33
C GLY A 594 -13.42 3.61 23.51
N GLY A 595 -13.41 2.33 23.89
CA GLY A 595 -14.28 1.77 24.93
C GLY A 595 -14.08 2.36 26.33
N TYR A 596 -13.00 3.12 26.55
CA TYR A 596 -12.75 3.85 27.80
C TYR A 596 -13.51 5.17 27.90
N THR A 597 -14.00 5.73 26.79
CA THR A 597 -14.50 7.11 26.73
C THR A 597 -16.02 7.19 26.60
N ALA A 598 -16.66 6.19 25.99
CA ALA A 598 -18.10 6.17 25.75
C ALA A 598 -18.67 4.74 25.77
N PRO A 599 -19.99 4.57 25.97
CA PRO A 599 -20.65 3.27 25.83
C PRO A 599 -20.47 2.65 24.44
N ASN A 600 -20.39 1.33 24.39
CA ASN A 600 -20.15 0.59 23.15
C ASN A 600 -21.43 0.50 22.31
N ALA A 601 -21.42 1.06 21.09
CA ALA A 601 -22.47 0.89 20.09
C ALA A 601 -21.91 1.02 18.67
N GLN A 602 -22.34 0.12 17.77
CA GLN A 602 -22.02 0.20 16.34
C GLN A 602 -23.01 1.13 15.62
N PRO A 603 -22.57 1.95 14.64
CA PRO A 603 -21.18 2.36 14.39
C PRO A 603 -20.71 3.48 15.34
N ASP A 604 -19.40 3.70 15.39
CA ASP A 604 -18.75 4.91 15.88
C ASP A 604 -18.96 5.29 17.37
N SER A 605 -19.27 4.33 18.25
CA SER A 605 -19.40 4.60 19.69
C SER A 605 -18.65 3.61 20.58
N GLY A 606 -17.98 4.14 21.62
CA GLY A 606 -17.17 3.37 22.55
C GLY A 606 -16.09 2.57 21.83
N ALA A 607 -16.03 1.27 22.09
CA ALA A 607 -15.08 0.35 21.46
C ALA A 607 -15.17 0.34 19.93
N PHE A 608 -16.35 0.64 19.37
CA PHE A 608 -16.59 0.67 17.93
C PHE A 608 -16.34 2.05 17.30
N ASN A 609 -15.69 2.97 18.02
CA ASN A 609 -15.24 4.24 17.45
C ASN A 609 -13.78 4.15 17.00
N GLU A 610 -13.58 4.03 15.69
CA GLU A 610 -12.25 3.88 15.08
C GLU A 610 -11.41 5.16 15.18
N ALA A 611 -12.05 6.33 15.19
CA ALA A 611 -11.33 7.59 15.35
C ALA A 611 -10.69 7.69 16.75
N GLU A 612 -11.43 7.31 17.79
CA GLU A 612 -10.91 7.26 19.16
C GLU A 612 -9.91 6.11 19.35
N ALA A 613 -10.17 4.95 18.74
CA ALA A 613 -9.22 3.83 18.73
C ALA A 613 -7.87 4.22 18.10
N PHE A 614 -7.89 4.90 16.94
CA PHE A 614 -6.69 5.32 16.25
C PHE A 614 -5.89 6.34 17.07
N LYS A 615 -6.56 7.29 17.75
CA LYS A 615 -5.90 8.24 18.66
C LYS A 615 -5.13 7.57 19.81
N GLN A 616 -5.49 6.34 20.19
CA GLN A 616 -4.75 5.58 21.22
C GLN A 616 -3.34 5.16 20.78
N PHE A 617 -2.95 5.36 19.50
CA PHE A 617 -1.58 5.17 19.02
C PHE A 617 -0.67 6.39 19.26
N ASN A 618 -1.18 7.53 19.74
CA ASN A 618 -0.37 8.73 19.96
C ASN A 618 0.89 8.50 20.86
N PRO A 619 0.86 7.63 21.89
CA PRO A 619 2.07 7.28 22.65
C PRO A 619 3.19 6.67 21.80
N ALA A 620 2.90 5.99 20.68
CA ALA A 620 3.90 5.36 19.83
C ALA A 620 4.87 6.37 19.19
N PHE A 621 4.46 7.64 19.02
CA PHE A 621 5.40 8.70 18.60
C PHE A 621 6.53 8.87 19.61
N VAL A 622 6.27 8.67 20.90
CA VAL A 622 7.28 8.78 21.96
C VAL A 622 7.96 7.44 22.20
N ASP A 623 7.17 6.39 22.39
CA ASP A 623 7.64 5.08 22.88
C ASP A 623 8.35 4.28 21.79
N LEU A 624 7.98 4.44 20.51
CA LEU A 624 8.57 3.71 19.40
C LEU A 624 9.40 4.61 18.48
N LEU A 625 8.83 5.71 17.99
CA LEU A 625 9.55 6.61 17.05
C LEU A 625 10.58 7.51 17.73
N GLY A 626 10.57 7.58 19.06
CA GLY A 626 11.55 8.36 19.82
C GLY A 626 11.37 9.88 19.68
N ARG A 627 10.14 10.37 19.47
CA ARG A 627 9.84 11.81 19.57
C ARG A 627 9.86 12.24 21.04
N ASN A 628 10.26 13.50 21.28
CA ASN A 628 10.31 14.06 22.63
C ASN A 628 8.93 14.27 23.29
N ALA A 629 7.85 14.27 22.51
CA ALA A 629 6.48 14.45 22.99
C ALA A 629 5.50 13.82 21.99
N GLN A 630 4.30 13.46 22.48
CA GLN A 630 3.18 13.05 21.64
C GLN A 630 2.74 14.18 20.71
N LEU A 631 1.98 13.84 19.66
CA LEU A 631 1.28 14.83 18.86
C LEU A 631 0.21 15.53 19.71
N SER A 632 -0.07 16.79 19.38
CA SER A 632 -1.24 17.48 19.93
C SER A 632 -2.54 16.80 19.46
N ALA A 633 -3.64 17.04 20.16
CA ALA A 633 -4.93 16.47 19.80
C ALA A 633 -5.38 16.86 18.37
N ALA A 634 -5.06 18.08 17.93
CA ALA A 634 -5.39 18.56 16.59
C ALA A 634 -4.57 17.84 15.50
N GLU A 635 -3.26 17.69 15.71
CA GLU A 635 -2.37 16.94 14.81
C GLU A 635 -2.80 15.46 14.72
N MET A 636 -3.08 14.83 15.85
CA MET A 636 -3.55 13.44 15.86
C MET A 636 -4.91 13.29 15.18
N GLN A 637 -5.80 14.29 15.29
CA GLN A 637 -7.08 14.30 14.57
C GLN A 637 -6.89 14.43 13.05
N GLN A 638 -5.91 15.21 12.58
CA GLN A 638 -5.56 15.28 11.16
C GLN A 638 -5.04 13.94 10.65
N PHE A 639 -4.15 13.30 11.40
CA PHE A 639 -3.65 11.96 11.05
C PHE A 639 -4.79 10.92 11.01
N THR A 640 -5.68 10.94 12.01
CA THR A 640 -6.88 10.09 12.08
C THR A 640 -7.77 10.30 10.85
N GLY A 641 -8.05 11.56 10.51
CA GLY A 641 -8.89 11.91 9.36
C GLY A 641 -8.32 11.40 8.04
N PHE A 642 -7.00 11.45 7.84
CA PHE A 642 -6.35 10.86 6.67
C PHE A 642 -6.41 9.33 6.68
N MET A 643 -5.93 8.71 7.76
CA MET A 643 -5.67 7.27 7.75
C MET A 643 -6.94 6.43 7.66
N LEU A 644 -8.05 6.90 8.26
CA LEU A 644 -9.36 6.22 8.17
C LEU A 644 -10.00 6.31 6.78
N GLN A 645 -9.48 7.13 5.86
CA GLN A 645 -9.95 7.19 4.46
C GLN A 645 -9.24 6.21 3.54
N VAL A 646 -8.09 5.64 3.93
CA VAL A 646 -7.34 4.73 3.07
C VAL A 646 -8.08 3.39 2.95
N ARG A 647 -8.17 2.86 1.73
CA ARG A 647 -8.92 1.63 1.39
C ARG A 647 -8.00 0.56 0.83
N TYR A 648 -8.43 -0.70 0.96
CA TYR A 648 -7.81 -1.80 0.23
C TYR A 648 -8.20 -1.75 -1.26
N PRO A 649 -7.32 -2.17 -2.17
CA PRO A 649 -7.71 -2.47 -3.55
C PRO A 649 -8.67 -3.68 -3.60
N PRO A 650 -9.27 -3.97 -4.76
CA PRO A 650 -9.99 -5.22 -4.99
C PRO A 650 -9.12 -6.45 -4.74
N ASN A 651 -9.74 -7.58 -4.40
CA ASN A 651 -8.99 -8.84 -4.26
C ASN A 651 -8.63 -9.42 -5.65
N PRO A 652 -7.33 -9.61 -5.98
CA PRO A 652 -6.88 -10.07 -7.29
C PRO A 652 -7.11 -11.56 -7.55
N VAL A 653 -7.54 -12.34 -6.55
CA VAL A 653 -7.85 -13.78 -6.67
C VAL A 653 -9.31 -14.01 -7.09
N ARG A 654 -10.17 -12.98 -6.96
CA ARG A 654 -11.59 -13.04 -7.35
C ARG A 654 -11.74 -12.82 -8.86
N ASN A 655 -12.62 -13.62 -9.50
CA ASN A 655 -12.95 -13.45 -10.91
C ASN A 655 -13.55 -12.07 -11.16
N LEU A 656 -13.26 -11.47 -12.32
CA LEU A 656 -13.72 -10.12 -12.69
C LEU A 656 -15.24 -9.97 -12.78
N ASP A 657 -15.96 -11.06 -13.03
CA ASP A 657 -17.43 -11.09 -13.00
C ASP A 657 -18.01 -11.29 -11.59
N ASN A 658 -17.15 -11.23 -10.57
CA ASN A 658 -17.41 -11.46 -9.17
C ASN A 658 -17.90 -12.88 -8.83
N SER A 659 -17.78 -13.85 -9.74
CA SER A 659 -18.05 -15.26 -9.45
C SER A 659 -16.96 -15.87 -8.56
N LEU A 660 -17.34 -16.92 -7.82
CA LEU A 660 -16.41 -17.77 -7.09
C LEU A 660 -16.14 -19.04 -7.91
N THR A 661 -14.93 -19.60 -7.79
CA THR A 661 -14.67 -20.97 -8.26
C THR A 661 -15.48 -21.97 -7.42
N ALA A 662 -15.62 -23.21 -7.90
CA ALA A 662 -16.36 -24.23 -7.17
C ALA A 662 -15.78 -24.50 -5.76
N ALA A 663 -14.45 -24.45 -5.61
CA ALA A 663 -13.79 -24.61 -4.31
C ALA A 663 -14.05 -23.40 -3.40
N GLN A 664 -13.90 -22.19 -3.92
CA GLN A 664 -14.19 -20.97 -3.18
C GLN A 664 -15.67 -20.89 -2.73
N GLN A 665 -16.60 -21.35 -3.57
CA GLN A 665 -18.03 -21.40 -3.20
C GLN A 665 -18.28 -22.40 -2.06
N ARG A 666 -17.72 -23.62 -2.12
CA ARG A 666 -17.85 -24.59 -1.02
C ARG A 666 -17.20 -24.09 0.26
N GLY A 667 -16.04 -23.43 0.16
CA GLY A 667 -15.36 -22.80 1.29
C GLY A 667 -16.19 -21.67 1.91
N ARG A 668 -16.84 -20.86 1.07
CA ARG A 668 -17.81 -19.86 1.51
C ARG A 668 -19.00 -20.50 2.22
N ASP A 669 -19.59 -21.55 1.65
CA ASP A 669 -20.74 -22.22 2.25
C ASP A 669 -20.39 -22.82 3.62
N PHE A 670 -19.19 -23.41 3.75
CA PHE A 670 -18.65 -23.86 5.03
C PHE A 670 -18.54 -22.69 6.03
N TYR A 671 -17.87 -21.61 5.62
CA TYR A 671 -17.61 -20.43 6.44
C TYR A 671 -18.87 -19.82 7.07
N PHE A 672 -19.97 -19.78 6.33
CA PHE A 672 -21.23 -19.20 6.80
C PHE A 672 -22.08 -20.20 7.58
N ASN A 673 -22.15 -21.45 7.11
CA ASN A 673 -23.22 -22.36 7.51
C ASN A 673 -22.76 -23.52 8.40
N THR A 674 -21.46 -23.73 8.59
CA THR A 674 -20.95 -24.85 9.38
C THR A 674 -20.44 -24.37 10.73
N THR A 675 -21.02 -24.85 11.82
CA THR A 675 -20.46 -24.69 13.16
C THR A 675 -19.19 -25.53 13.26
N SER A 676 -18.06 -24.86 13.48
CA SER A 676 -16.74 -25.51 13.61
C SER A 676 -16.01 -25.11 14.90
N PHE A 677 -16.64 -24.28 15.72
CA PHE A 677 -16.10 -23.80 16.98
C PHE A 677 -17.23 -23.38 17.93
N PHE A 678 -16.90 -23.14 19.21
CA PHE A 678 -17.89 -22.84 20.26
C PHE A 678 -18.71 -21.57 19.99
N HIS A 679 -18.21 -20.63 19.19
CA HIS A 679 -18.94 -19.42 18.82
C HIS A 679 -19.92 -19.63 17.64
N GLY A 680 -19.88 -20.79 16.97
CA GLY A 680 -20.67 -21.09 15.78
C GLY A 680 -19.80 -21.30 14.54
N SER A 681 -20.25 -20.74 13.41
CA SER A 681 -19.48 -20.76 12.16
C SER A 681 -18.35 -19.74 12.18
N CYS A 682 -17.44 -19.81 11.20
CA CYS A 682 -16.36 -18.84 11.07
C CYS A 682 -16.88 -17.40 11.03
N ASN A 683 -18.05 -17.19 10.40
CA ASN A 683 -18.71 -15.89 10.32
C ASN A 683 -19.21 -15.34 11.67
N SER A 684 -19.35 -16.17 12.71
CA SER A 684 -19.76 -15.71 14.05
C SER A 684 -18.72 -14.79 14.69
N CYS A 685 -17.43 -15.06 14.47
CA CYS A 685 -16.35 -14.18 14.90
C CYS A 685 -15.90 -13.27 13.75
N HIS A 686 -15.62 -13.87 12.59
CA HIS A 686 -15.13 -13.15 11.43
C HIS A 686 -16.29 -12.65 10.56
N THR A 687 -17.04 -11.66 11.04
CA THR A 687 -18.24 -11.19 10.33
C THR A 687 -17.92 -10.67 8.92
N LEU A 688 -18.55 -11.26 7.89
CA LEU A 688 -18.59 -10.77 6.52
C LEU A 688 -20.01 -10.32 6.17
N ASP A 689 -20.21 -9.00 6.17
CA ASP A 689 -21.46 -8.35 5.78
C ASP A 689 -21.15 -7.06 5.00
N PRO A 690 -21.13 -7.10 3.66
CA PRO A 690 -20.88 -5.92 2.82
C PRO A 690 -21.90 -4.78 2.96
N ASN A 691 -23.01 -4.99 3.68
CA ASN A 691 -24.06 -3.99 3.88
C ASN A 691 -24.15 -3.44 5.30
N ALA A 692 -23.32 -3.93 6.22
CA ALA A 692 -23.20 -3.35 7.55
C ALA A 692 -22.79 -1.86 7.47
N ASN A 693 -23.25 -1.04 8.42
CA ASN A 693 -22.95 0.39 8.49
C ASN A 693 -23.18 1.15 7.17
N PRO A 694 -24.40 1.13 6.58
CA PRO A 694 -24.66 1.72 5.27
C PRO A 694 -24.47 3.25 5.20
N GLY A 695 -24.40 3.94 6.34
CA GLY A 695 -24.13 5.37 6.44
C GLY A 695 -22.71 5.80 6.03
N GLU A 696 -21.78 4.84 5.97
CA GLU A 696 -20.36 5.08 5.65
C GLU A 696 -20.08 5.25 4.14
N GLY A 697 -21.15 5.34 3.33
CA GLY A 697 -21.06 5.49 1.89
C GLY A 697 -20.70 4.19 1.16
N PRO A 698 -20.66 4.24 -0.19
CA PRO A 698 -20.63 3.05 -1.03
C PRO A 698 -19.33 2.24 -0.91
N VAL A 699 -18.21 2.90 -0.59
CA VAL A 699 -16.88 2.28 -0.44
C VAL A 699 -16.42 2.18 1.02
N GLY A 700 -17.14 2.81 1.95
CA GLY A 700 -16.82 2.78 3.39
C GLY A 700 -17.56 1.69 4.15
N LYS A 701 -18.80 1.38 3.77
CA LYS A 701 -19.65 0.40 4.45
C LYS A 701 -19.07 -1.03 4.48
N GLY A 702 -19.58 -1.83 5.42
CA GLY A 702 -19.44 -3.28 5.47
C GLY A 702 -18.41 -3.81 6.47
N PHE A 703 -18.64 -5.04 6.92
CA PHE A 703 -17.70 -5.85 7.70
C PHE A 703 -17.02 -6.87 6.79
N PHE A 704 -15.69 -6.95 6.86
CA PHE A 704 -14.88 -7.83 6.00
C PHE A 704 -13.96 -8.72 6.83
N GLY A 705 -14.58 -9.62 7.58
CA GLY A 705 -13.93 -10.59 8.46
C GLY A 705 -13.83 -10.11 9.91
N THR A 706 -14.45 -8.99 10.28
CA THR A 706 -14.50 -8.49 11.66
C THR A 706 -15.60 -7.45 11.83
N ASP A 707 -16.25 -7.48 12.98
CA ASP A 707 -17.12 -6.40 13.48
C ASP A 707 -16.51 -5.67 14.69
N GLY A 708 -15.21 -5.88 14.92
CA GLY A 708 -14.43 -5.26 15.98
C GLY A 708 -14.34 -6.04 17.30
N ARG A 709 -15.15 -7.08 17.50
CA ARG A 709 -15.17 -7.79 18.79
C ARG A 709 -13.99 -8.75 18.97
N PRO A 710 -13.37 -8.83 20.17
CA PRO A 710 -12.48 -9.91 20.52
C PRO A 710 -13.22 -11.22 20.78
N SER A 711 -12.53 -12.33 20.60
CA SER A 711 -13.07 -13.68 20.78
C SER A 711 -12.05 -14.60 21.45
N PHE A 712 -12.56 -15.56 22.22
CA PHE A 712 -11.73 -16.63 22.77
C PHE A 712 -11.26 -17.54 21.63
N VAL A 713 -9.96 -17.81 21.56
CA VAL A 713 -9.33 -18.67 20.53
C VAL A 713 -8.33 -19.67 21.10
N ALA A 714 -8.41 -19.96 22.41
CA ALA A 714 -7.55 -20.92 23.11
C ALA A 714 -6.03 -20.67 22.93
N THR A 715 -5.62 -19.40 22.79
CA THR A 715 -4.20 -19.00 22.82
C THR A 715 -3.89 -18.30 24.14
N ALA A 716 -2.61 -18.11 24.48
CA ALA A 716 -2.21 -17.43 25.72
C ALA A 716 -2.68 -15.96 25.82
N LEU A 717 -2.96 -15.33 24.67
CA LEU A 717 -3.49 -13.98 24.57
C LEU A 717 -4.96 -14.00 24.20
N PHE A 718 -5.68 -12.93 24.52
CA PHE A 718 -7.07 -12.73 24.10
C PHE A 718 -7.13 -11.69 22.96
N PRO A 719 -7.15 -12.11 21.68
CA PRO A 719 -7.04 -11.19 20.56
C PRO A 719 -8.38 -10.56 20.15
N LYS A 720 -8.28 -9.43 19.45
CA LYS A 720 -9.38 -8.88 18.66
C LYS A 720 -9.51 -9.68 17.37
N THR A 721 -10.73 -10.02 16.96
CA THR A 721 -10.96 -10.73 15.70
C THR A 721 -10.50 -9.87 14.52
N PRO A 722 -9.49 -10.30 13.73
CA PRO A 722 -8.92 -9.48 12.65
C PRO A 722 -9.73 -9.59 11.35
N GLN A 723 -9.61 -8.56 10.51
CA GLN A 723 -10.11 -8.58 9.14
C GLN A 723 -9.36 -9.60 8.25
N LEU A 724 -9.99 -10.00 7.13
CA LEU A 724 -9.48 -11.09 6.26
C LEU A 724 -9.18 -10.67 4.81
N ARG A 725 -9.26 -9.39 4.46
CA ARG A 725 -9.16 -8.88 3.07
C ARG A 725 -7.82 -9.14 2.38
N ASN A 726 -6.74 -9.30 3.15
CA ASN A 726 -5.38 -9.34 2.61
C ASN A 726 -4.65 -10.68 2.78
N MET A 727 -5.36 -11.77 3.02
CA MET A 727 -4.72 -13.08 3.27
C MET A 727 -3.82 -13.54 2.11
N TYR A 728 -4.18 -13.22 0.86
CA TYR A 728 -3.36 -13.54 -0.31
C TYR A 728 -1.97 -12.85 -0.32
N GLN A 729 -1.80 -11.74 0.42
CA GLN A 729 -0.52 -11.02 0.52
C GLN A 729 0.42 -11.60 1.58
N LYS A 730 -0.03 -12.57 2.39
CA LYS A 730 0.75 -13.17 3.49
C LYS A 730 1.41 -14.51 3.11
N VAL A 731 1.25 -14.94 1.86
CA VAL A 731 1.76 -16.21 1.36
C VAL A 731 3.27 -16.14 1.11
N GLY A 732 4.03 -17.14 1.57
CA GLY A 732 5.44 -17.29 1.20
C GLY A 732 6.33 -18.01 2.23
N MET A 733 5.80 -18.35 3.39
CA MET A 733 6.42 -19.22 4.39
C MET A 733 5.83 -20.63 4.26
N PHE A 734 6.68 -21.66 4.27
CA PHE A 734 6.27 -23.06 4.26
C PHE A 734 7.22 -23.89 5.11
N GLY A 735 6.67 -24.73 5.98
CA GLY A 735 7.43 -25.62 6.83
C GLY A 735 7.46 -25.16 8.28
N VAL A 736 6.76 -25.92 9.14
CA VAL A 736 6.78 -25.74 10.59
C VAL A 736 7.13 -27.03 11.32
N GLY A 737 7.76 -26.90 12.49
CA GLY A 737 8.26 -28.04 13.28
C GLY A 737 7.28 -28.61 14.31
N TYR A 738 5.97 -28.36 14.20
CA TYR A 738 4.97 -28.75 15.20
C TYR A 738 3.69 -29.29 14.55
N ASP A 739 2.97 -30.15 15.29
CA ASP A 739 1.64 -30.63 14.92
C ASP A 739 0.58 -29.58 15.24
N PHE A 740 -0.45 -29.46 14.41
CA PHE A 740 -1.55 -28.52 14.63
C PHE A 740 -2.87 -29.11 14.11
N GLY A 741 -3.79 -29.43 15.03
CA GLY A 741 -4.94 -30.28 14.73
C GLY A 741 -4.51 -31.66 14.24
N PHE A 742 -5.12 -32.15 13.17
CA PHE A 742 -4.73 -33.39 12.49
C PHE A 742 -3.59 -33.21 11.46
N THR A 743 -2.98 -32.03 11.40
CA THR A 743 -1.88 -31.74 10.46
C THR A 743 -0.53 -31.93 11.15
N PRO A 744 0.31 -32.89 10.73
CA PRO A 744 1.60 -33.15 11.35
C PRO A 744 2.62 -32.03 11.08
N ALA A 745 3.71 -32.04 11.85
CA ALA A 745 4.90 -31.24 11.57
C ALA A 745 5.49 -31.54 10.18
N ASP A 746 6.04 -30.50 9.55
CA ASP A 746 6.66 -30.62 8.24
C ASP A 746 8.11 -31.14 8.34
N GLY A 747 8.55 -31.76 7.25
CA GLY A 747 9.98 -31.92 6.97
C GLY A 747 10.65 -30.59 6.64
N PHE A 748 11.93 -30.63 6.30
CA PHE A 748 12.61 -29.44 5.79
C PHE A 748 12.13 -29.11 4.37
N MET A 749 11.53 -27.93 4.19
CA MET A 749 10.82 -27.51 2.98
C MET A 749 11.70 -26.79 1.95
N GLY A 750 13.00 -26.61 2.23
CA GLY A 750 13.93 -25.92 1.32
C GLY A 750 13.85 -24.39 1.42
N ASP A 751 14.28 -23.72 0.35
CA ASP A 751 14.25 -22.26 0.24
C ASP A 751 12.79 -21.75 0.23
N GLN A 752 12.52 -20.72 1.02
CA GLN A 752 11.25 -19.98 1.02
C GLN A 752 11.50 -18.48 0.83
N ILE A 753 10.47 -17.75 0.39
CA ILE A 753 10.58 -16.31 0.10
C ILE A 753 10.20 -15.42 1.29
N ARG A 754 9.55 -15.98 2.33
CA ARG A 754 9.15 -15.26 3.55
C ARG A 754 9.40 -16.12 4.78
N GLY A 755 9.78 -15.48 5.89
CA GLY A 755 9.90 -16.10 7.21
C GLY A 755 8.63 -16.06 8.06
N PHE A 756 7.58 -15.39 7.59
CA PHE A 756 6.34 -15.21 8.34
C PHE A 756 5.14 -15.51 7.43
N GLY A 757 4.12 -16.16 7.99
CA GLY A 757 2.88 -16.52 7.31
C GLY A 757 1.65 -15.89 7.97
N PHE A 758 0.72 -16.76 8.36
CA PHE A 758 -0.56 -16.48 8.97
C PHE A 758 -0.50 -16.50 10.51
N ASN A 759 -1.66 -16.25 11.13
CA ASN A 759 -1.82 -15.90 12.55
C ASN A 759 -1.32 -14.49 12.90
N SER A 760 -1.61 -14.03 14.11
CA SER A 760 -1.23 -12.70 14.58
C SER A 760 0.28 -12.52 14.72
N ASP A 761 0.99 -13.57 15.11
CA ASP A 761 2.45 -13.62 15.29
C ASP A 761 3.20 -14.13 14.04
N GLY A 762 2.48 -14.50 12.98
CA GLY A 762 3.05 -14.95 11.71
C GLY A 762 3.62 -16.38 11.71
N SER A 763 3.33 -17.20 12.73
CA SER A 763 3.99 -18.50 12.95
C SER A 763 3.33 -19.70 12.27
N ILE A 764 2.18 -19.50 11.60
CA ILE A 764 1.47 -20.55 10.86
C ILE A 764 1.74 -20.36 9.36
N ASP A 765 2.20 -21.40 8.68
CA ASP A 765 2.68 -21.29 7.31
C ASP A 765 1.58 -21.22 6.24
N THR A 766 0.46 -21.93 6.43
CA THR A 766 -0.65 -22.02 5.47
C THR A 766 -2.01 -21.78 6.12
N LEU A 767 -3.00 -21.34 5.33
CA LEU A 767 -4.38 -21.24 5.80
C LEU A 767 -4.98 -22.63 6.03
N PHE A 768 -4.58 -23.65 5.27
CA PHE A 768 -4.93 -25.03 5.55
C PHE A 768 -4.51 -25.46 6.97
N ARG A 769 -3.26 -25.17 7.37
CA ARG A 769 -2.79 -25.45 8.73
C ARG A 769 -3.54 -24.61 9.75
N PHE A 770 -3.73 -23.32 9.51
CA PHE A 770 -4.55 -22.45 10.38
C PHE A 770 -5.95 -23.05 10.61
N ASN A 771 -6.62 -23.50 9.55
CA ASN A 771 -7.94 -24.11 9.59
C ASN A 771 -7.96 -25.41 10.40
N SER A 772 -6.82 -26.11 10.51
CA SER A 772 -6.69 -27.32 11.35
C SER A 772 -6.74 -27.02 12.84
N GLY A 773 -6.55 -25.77 13.26
CA GLY A 773 -6.80 -25.34 14.65
C GLY A 773 -8.27 -25.49 15.09
N PHE A 774 -9.18 -25.68 14.13
CA PHE A 774 -10.61 -25.91 14.37
C PHE A 774 -11.01 -27.37 14.16
N ASP A 775 -10.06 -28.29 14.07
CA ASP A 775 -10.33 -29.72 14.00
C ASP A 775 -11.09 -30.22 15.26
N PHE A 776 -11.83 -31.30 15.09
CA PHE A 776 -12.58 -31.95 16.18
C PHE A 776 -11.64 -32.43 17.27
N HIS A 777 -11.92 -32.06 18.52
CA HIS A 777 -11.27 -32.62 19.70
C HIS A 777 -12.32 -32.87 20.79
N PRO A 778 -12.37 -34.07 21.40
CA PRO A 778 -13.45 -34.44 22.33
C PRO A 778 -13.56 -33.53 23.56
N ILE A 779 -12.46 -32.87 23.94
CA ILE A 779 -12.41 -31.97 25.11
C ILE A 779 -12.35 -30.49 24.70
N PHE A 780 -11.64 -30.17 23.61
CA PHE A 780 -11.23 -28.80 23.30
C PHE A 780 -12.00 -28.19 22.13
N ASN A 781 -12.70 -29.00 21.32
CA ASN A 781 -13.59 -28.54 20.26
C ASN A 781 -14.50 -29.68 19.78
N SER A 782 -15.55 -30.00 20.53
CA SER A 782 -16.44 -31.14 20.24
C SER A 782 -17.34 -30.95 19.01
N VAL A 783 -17.36 -29.74 18.44
CA VAL A 783 -18.08 -29.38 17.21
C VAL A 783 -17.12 -29.07 16.06
N GLY A 784 -15.84 -29.41 16.20
CA GLY A 784 -14.81 -29.10 15.22
C GLY A 784 -14.91 -29.90 13.92
N ILE A 785 -14.02 -29.57 13.00
CA ILE A 785 -13.90 -30.19 11.67
C ILE A 785 -13.50 -31.67 11.85
N PRO A 786 -14.30 -32.64 11.37
CA PRO A 786 -14.03 -34.06 11.60
C PRO A 786 -12.76 -34.52 10.87
N GLU A 787 -12.07 -35.51 11.45
CA GLU A 787 -10.96 -36.20 10.78
C GLU A 787 -11.51 -37.05 9.62
N GLY A 788 -11.02 -36.81 8.41
CA GLY A 788 -11.39 -37.60 7.23
C GLY A 788 -11.35 -36.79 5.93
N PRO A 789 -11.64 -37.44 4.78
CA PRO A 789 -11.56 -36.80 3.47
C PRO A 789 -12.45 -35.56 3.33
N GLU A 790 -13.64 -35.56 3.95
CA GLU A 790 -14.57 -34.43 3.90
C GLU A 790 -14.03 -33.21 4.68
N GLY A 791 -13.54 -33.43 5.90
CA GLY A 791 -12.93 -32.36 6.71
C GLY A 791 -11.65 -31.82 6.07
N TYR A 792 -10.83 -32.71 5.50
CA TYR A 792 -9.64 -32.31 4.74
C TYR A 792 -10.00 -31.42 3.54
N GLN A 793 -10.99 -31.83 2.74
CA GLN A 793 -11.45 -31.04 1.59
C GLN A 793 -12.08 -29.71 2.02
N ALA A 794 -12.83 -29.67 3.13
CA ALA A 794 -13.39 -28.44 3.68
C ALA A 794 -12.29 -27.42 4.04
N LYS A 795 -11.17 -27.87 4.62
CA LYS A 795 -10.03 -26.99 4.94
C LYS A 795 -9.35 -26.43 3.68
N LEU A 796 -9.22 -27.23 2.63
CA LEU A 796 -8.71 -26.77 1.32
C LEU A 796 -9.66 -25.76 0.67
N ASP A 797 -10.95 -26.05 0.65
CA ASP A 797 -11.96 -25.16 0.07
C ASP A 797 -12.03 -23.84 0.84
N MET A 798 -11.95 -23.89 2.18
CA MET A 798 -11.89 -22.70 3.04
C MET A 798 -10.63 -21.87 2.79
N GLU A 799 -9.46 -22.48 2.62
CA GLU A 799 -8.25 -21.77 2.21
C GLU A 799 -8.44 -21.02 0.89
N GLN A 800 -9.06 -21.66 -0.12
CA GLN A 800 -9.34 -20.98 -1.39
C GLN A 800 -10.28 -19.78 -1.22
N PHE A 801 -11.31 -19.90 -0.38
CA PHE A 801 -12.22 -18.79 -0.09
C PHE A 801 -11.52 -17.65 0.65
N LEU A 802 -10.70 -17.95 1.66
CA LEU A 802 -9.97 -16.95 2.45
C LEU A 802 -8.92 -16.20 1.62
N LEU A 803 -8.28 -16.84 0.64
CA LEU A 803 -7.41 -16.16 -0.32
C LEU A 803 -8.19 -15.20 -1.23
N ALA A 804 -9.45 -15.54 -1.53
CA ALA A 804 -10.36 -14.77 -2.37
C ALA A 804 -11.36 -13.92 -1.56
N PHE A 805 -11.07 -13.63 -0.29
CA PHE A 805 -12.00 -12.95 0.59
C PHE A 805 -12.39 -11.56 0.06
N ASP A 806 -13.66 -11.21 0.20
CA ASP A 806 -14.20 -9.95 -0.34
C ASP A 806 -13.51 -8.74 0.32
N THR A 807 -13.35 -7.66 -0.45
CA THR A 807 -12.95 -6.34 0.07
C THR A 807 -14.09 -5.33 -0.12
N ASN A 808 -13.88 -4.08 0.30
CA ASN A 808 -14.84 -2.99 0.08
C ASN A 808 -15.10 -2.71 -1.42
N LEU A 809 -14.31 -3.27 -2.32
CA LEU A 809 -14.41 -3.07 -3.77
C LEU A 809 -14.53 -4.40 -4.49
N ALA A 810 -15.44 -4.44 -5.47
CA ALA A 810 -15.59 -5.58 -6.37
C ALA A 810 -14.35 -5.77 -7.26
N PRO A 811 -14.04 -7.01 -7.70
CA PRO A 811 -12.85 -7.34 -8.48
C PRO A 811 -12.74 -6.60 -9.83
N ILE A 812 -13.85 -6.08 -10.36
CA ILE A 812 -13.86 -5.32 -11.61
C ILE A 812 -13.30 -3.89 -11.47
N VAL A 813 -13.29 -3.33 -10.26
CA VAL A 813 -12.83 -1.95 -10.04
C VAL A 813 -11.36 -1.83 -10.42
N GLY A 814 -11.01 -0.77 -11.15
CA GLY A 814 -9.69 -0.58 -11.74
C GLY A 814 -9.50 -1.20 -13.12
N GLN A 815 -10.29 -2.22 -13.50
CA GLN A 815 -10.13 -2.85 -14.80
C GLN A 815 -10.49 -1.89 -15.95
N GLN A 816 -9.67 -1.91 -16.99
CA GLN A 816 -9.83 -1.04 -18.15
C GLN A 816 -9.45 -1.70 -19.48
N VAL A 817 -9.92 -1.12 -20.58
CA VAL A 817 -9.53 -1.52 -21.95
C VAL A 817 -9.70 -0.36 -22.94
N THR A 818 -8.72 -0.17 -23.83
CA THR A 818 -8.80 0.81 -24.92
C THR A 818 -9.37 0.20 -26.20
N LEU A 819 -10.49 0.75 -26.67
CA LEU A 819 -11.07 0.53 -27.99
C LEU A 819 -10.41 1.46 -29.02
N THR A 820 -9.96 0.87 -30.12
CA THR A 820 -9.49 1.56 -31.33
C THR A 820 -10.16 0.93 -32.56
N LEU A 821 -10.02 1.56 -33.72
CA LEU A 821 -10.54 1.02 -34.98
C LEU A 821 -10.06 -0.41 -35.25
N GLY A 822 -8.82 -0.74 -34.86
CA GLY A 822 -8.17 -2.01 -35.20
C GLY A 822 -8.42 -3.18 -34.25
N ASN A 823 -9.07 -2.98 -33.10
CA ASN A 823 -9.15 -4.01 -32.05
C ASN A 823 -10.57 -4.31 -31.53
N ALA A 824 -11.61 -3.77 -32.17
CA ALA A 824 -12.98 -3.82 -31.67
C ALA A 824 -13.46 -5.24 -31.30
N SER A 825 -13.15 -6.26 -32.11
CA SER A 825 -13.54 -7.65 -31.85
C SER A 825 -12.87 -8.24 -30.60
N VAL A 826 -11.63 -7.83 -30.31
CA VAL A 826 -10.84 -8.35 -29.19
C VAL A 826 -11.27 -7.73 -27.87
N VAL A 827 -11.58 -6.43 -27.88
CA VAL A 827 -11.93 -5.70 -26.65
C VAL A 827 -13.42 -5.77 -26.31
N ALA A 828 -14.29 -6.06 -27.28
CA ALA A 828 -15.73 -6.07 -27.08
C ALA A 828 -16.21 -6.94 -25.89
N PRO A 829 -15.69 -8.17 -25.67
CA PRO A 829 -16.07 -8.98 -24.51
C PRO A 829 -15.71 -8.31 -23.18
N ARG A 830 -14.53 -7.67 -23.09
CA ARG A 830 -14.12 -6.96 -21.88
C ARG A 830 -15.00 -5.74 -21.61
N ILE A 831 -15.33 -4.94 -22.64
CA ILE A 831 -16.23 -3.79 -22.45
C ILE A 831 -17.63 -4.27 -22.03
N SER A 832 -18.15 -5.35 -22.62
CA SER A 832 -19.44 -5.91 -22.20
C SER A 832 -19.44 -6.42 -20.75
N LEU A 833 -18.33 -7.00 -20.29
CA LEU A 833 -18.15 -7.34 -18.88
C LEU A 833 -18.19 -6.09 -17.98
N LEU A 834 -17.45 -5.02 -18.34
CA LEU A 834 -17.46 -3.76 -17.59
C LEU A 834 -18.87 -3.17 -17.47
N VAL A 835 -19.63 -3.15 -18.58
CA VAL A 835 -21.05 -2.71 -18.60
C VAL A 835 -21.91 -3.59 -17.69
N ALA A 836 -21.72 -4.92 -17.74
CA ALA A 836 -22.48 -5.85 -16.91
C ALA A 836 -22.23 -5.62 -15.41
N ARG A 837 -20.99 -5.33 -15.00
CA ARG A 837 -20.68 -5.06 -13.59
C ARG A 837 -21.12 -3.69 -13.12
N ALA A 838 -21.06 -2.67 -14.00
CA ALA A 838 -21.66 -1.37 -13.71
C ALA A 838 -23.17 -1.48 -13.49
N ASN A 839 -23.88 -2.29 -14.29
CA ASN A 839 -25.30 -2.57 -14.08
C ASN A 839 -25.60 -3.29 -12.75
N ALA A 840 -24.64 -4.07 -12.23
CA ALA A 840 -24.73 -4.70 -10.92
C ALA A 840 -24.42 -3.73 -9.75
N GLY A 841 -24.06 -2.47 -10.04
CA GLY A 841 -23.72 -1.46 -9.03
C GLY A 841 -22.34 -1.65 -8.39
N GLU A 842 -21.46 -2.45 -9.01
CA GLU A 842 -20.16 -2.80 -8.47
C GLU A 842 -19.03 -1.82 -8.82
N CYS A 843 -19.25 -1.01 -9.85
CA CYS A 843 -18.33 0.03 -10.29
C CYS A 843 -19.13 1.16 -10.92
N ASP A 844 -18.54 2.35 -10.95
CA ASP A 844 -18.95 3.38 -11.91
C ASP A 844 -18.20 3.15 -13.22
N LEU A 845 -18.88 3.13 -14.37
CA LEU A 845 -18.22 2.95 -15.67
C LEU A 845 -18.07 4.28 -16.39
N VAL A 846 -16.83 4.58 -16.80
CA VAL A 846 -16.49 5.77 -17.61
C VAL A 846 -15.84 5.36 -18.92
N ALA A 847 -15.94 6.23 -19.93
CA ALA A 847 -15.14 6.13 -21.14
C ALA A 847 -14.47 7.48 -21.45
N LYS A 848 -13.14 7.50 -21.58
CA LYS A 848 -12.35 8.71 -21.89
C LYS A 848 -11.48 8.49 -23.12
N GLY A 849 -11.26 9.54 -23.90
CA GLY A 849 -10.31 9.48 -25.01
C GLY A 849 -10.57 10.55 -26.06
N ARG A 850 -10.45 10.19 -27.33
CA ARG A 850 -10.64 11.10 -28.46
C ARG A 850 -11.54 10.48 -29.53
N ILE A 851 -12.48 11.26 -30.04
CA ILE A 851 -13.30 10.93 -31.22
C ILE A 851 -13.12 12.06 -32.23
N ALA A 852 -12.71 11.73 -33.46
CA ALA A 852 -12.45 12.71 -34.51
C ALA A 852 -11.58 13.90 -34.05
N LEU A 853 -10.49 13.62 -33.31
CA LEU A 853 -9.56 14.60 -32.73
C LEU A 853 -10.16 15.53 -31.66
N ILE A 854 -11.32 15.21 -31.10
CA ILE A 854 -11.91 15.96 -29.99
C ILE A 854 -11.75 15.12 -28.73
N GLU A 855 -11.25 15.73 -27.65
CA GLU A 855 -11.24 15.10 -26.33
C GLU A 855 -12.67 14.99 -25.80
N VAL A 856 -13.03 13.79 -25.38
CA VAL A 856 -14.38 13.43 -24.96
C VAL A 856 -14.33 12.58 -23.69
N GLY A 857 -15.36 12.74 -22.87
CA GLY A 857 -15.63 11.91 -21.70
C GLY A 857 -17.07 11.46 -21.65
N PHE A 858 -17.28 10.29 -21.06
CA PHE A 858 -18.59 9.70 -20.89
C PHE A 858 -18.70 9.04 -19.52
N PHE A 859 -19.88 9.17 -18.92
CA PHE A 859 -20.26 8.48 -17.68
C PHE A 859 -21.48 7.59 -17.93
N TYR A 860 -21.40 6.32 -17.54
CA TYR A 860 -22.47 5.36 -17.74
C TYR A 860 -23.59 5.53 -16.70
N GLN A 861 -24.84 5.63 -17.17
CA GLN A 861 -26.06 5.81 -16.39
C GLN A 861 -27.15 4.88 -16.95
N GLY A 862 -27.38 3.74 -16.30
CA GLY A 862 -28.58 2.92 -16.52
C GLY A 862 -28.85 2.49 -17.97
N GLY A 863 -27.81 2.07 -18.71
CA GLY A 863 -27.93 1.62 -20.11
C GLY A 863 -27.41 2.62 -21.14
N HIS A 864 -27.16 3.86 -20.72
CA HIS A 864 -26.69 4.94 -21.60
C HIS A 864 -25.41 5.57 -21.07
N PHE A 865 -24.62 6.16 -21.96
CA PHE A 865 -23.45 6.97 -21.65
C PHE A 865 -23.82 8.44 -21.81
N LYS A 866 -23.76 9.19 -20.70
CA LYS A 866 -23.88 10.64 -20.68
C LYS A 866 -22.55 11.26 -21.14
N PRO A 867 -22.53 12.06 -22.22
CA PRO A 867 -21.33 12.76 -22.65
C PRO A 867 -20.99 13.93 -21.73
N ASP A 868 -19.73 14.37 -21.78
CA ASP A 868 -19.21 15.58 -21.11
C ASP A 868 -19.65 16.90 -21.77
N ARG A 869 -20.82 16.92 -22.43
CA ARG A 869 -21.43 18.11 -23.02
C ARG A 869 -22.93 18.10 -22.84
N GLN A 870 -23.48 19.15 -22.23
CA GLN A 870 -24.89 19.22 -21.83
C GLN A 870 -25.84 19.15 -23.03
N LEU A 871 -25.46 19.73 -24.17
CA LEU A 871 -26.27 19.75 -25.39
C LEU A 871 -26.16 18.47 -26.23
N LYS A 872 -25.34 17.50 -25.83
CA LYS A 872 -25.19 16.23 -26.55
C LYS A 872 -26.10 15.16 -25.96
N LEU A 873 -26.77 14.42 -26.85
CA LEU A 873 -27.64 13.31 -26.45
C LEU A 873 -26.83 12.16 -25.86
N GLN A 874 -27.41 11.49 -24.86
CA GLN A 874 -26.85 10.25 -24.32
C GLN A 874 -26.86 9.15 -25.39
N MET A 875 -25.89 8.25 -25.32
CA MET A 875 -25.69 7.19 -26.32
C MET A 875 -25.77 5.81 -25.66
N THR A 876 -26.26 4.80 -26.37
CA THR A 876 -26.08 3.41 -25.89
C THR A 876 -24.62 2.99 -26.04
N ASP A 877 -24.22 1.94 -25.31
CA ASP A 877 -22.90 1.30 -25.48
C ASP A 877 -22.58 1.01 -26.95
N THR A 878 -23.52 0.41 -27.69
CA THR A 878 -23.34 0.07 -29.10
C THR A 878 -23.09 1.31 -29.96
N VAL A 879 -23.85 2.38 -29.77
CA VAL A 879 -23.69 3.63 -30.53
C VAL A 879 -22.36 4.31 -30.19
N LEU A 880 -21.96 4.31 -28.92
CA LEU A 880 -20.68 4.89 -28.49
C LEU A 880 -19.50 4.16 -29.14
N ARG A 881 -19.49 2.82 -29.12
CA ARG A 881 -18.43 2.03 -29.75
C ARG A 881 -18.31 2.31 -31.26
N GLN A 882 -19.45 2.52 -31.94
CA GLN A 882 -19.47 2.87 -33.37
C GLN A 882 -18.87 4.25 -33.67
N GLN A 883 -18.77 5.16 -32.69
CA GLN A 883 -18.10 6.45 -32.89
C GLN A 883 -16.58 6.30 -33.08
N VAL A 884 -15.99 5.19 -32.61
CA VAL A 884 -14.57 4.87 -32.82
C VAL A 884 -14.36 4.30 -34.23
N SER A 885 -14.57 5.16 -35.23
CA SER A 885 -14.66 4.81 -36.65
C SER A 885 -13.46 5.26 -37.49
N THR A 886 -12.54 6.05 -36.91
CA THR A 886 -11.34 6.55 -37.58
C THR A 886 -10.08 6.09 -36.85
N ALA A 887 -8.94 6.07 -37.56
CA ALA A 887 -7.65 5.66 -37.00
C ALA A 887 -7.19 6.56 -35.83
N ASP A 888 -7.63 7.82 -35.80
CA ASP A 888 -7.30 8.79 -34.75
C ASP A 888 -8.30 8.78 -33.58
N SER A 889 -9.28 7.87 -33.60
CA SER A 889 -10.25 7.72 -32.52
C SER A 889 -9.85 6.57 -31.59
N ALA A 890 -9.87 6.82 -30.29
CA ALA A 890 -9.62 5.83 -29.25
C ALA A 890 -10.41 6.18 -27.99
N LEU A 891 -11.02 5.17 -27.36
CA LEU A 891 -11.73 5.32 -26.08
C LEU A 891 -11.26 4.24 -25.11
N THR A 892 -10.82 4.65 -23.93
CA THR A 892 -10.54 3.75 -22.80
C THR A 892 -11.76 3.68 -21.90
N PHE A 893 -12.29 2.46 -21.74
CA PHE A 893 -13.38 2.15 -20.81
C PHE A 893 -12.77 1.69 -19.49
N THR A 894 -13.23 2.24 -18.37
CA THR A 894 -12.69 1.95 -17.03
C THR A 894 -13.83 1.77 -16.03
N CYS A 895 -13.81 0.67 -15.27
CA CYS A 895 -14.61 0.55 -14.05
C CYS A 895 -13.87 1.27 -12.91
N THR A 896 -14.44 2.34 -12.39
CA THR A 896 -13.89 3.14 -11.29
C THR A 896 -14.59 2.78 -9.98
N PRO A 897 -14.02 3.15 -8.81
CA PRO A 897 -14.71 3.00 -7.53
C PRO A 897 -16.12 3.62 -7.59
N PRO A 898 -17.14 2.97 -7.02
CA PRO A 898 -18.48 3.53 -6.93
C PRO A 898 -18.48 4.92 -6.27
N GLY A 899 -19.13 5.89 -6.92
CA GLY A 899 -19.17 7.30 -6.50
C GLY A 899 -18.11 8.19 -7.17
N SER A 900 -17.11 7.62 -7.86
CA SER A 900 -16.05 8.38 -8.55
C SER A 900 -16.34 8.66 -10.03
N GLY A 901 -17.41 8.10 -10.61
CA GLY A 901 -17.66 8.12 -12.05
C GLY A 901 -17.92 9.49 -12.64
N LEU A 902 -18.61 10.38 -11.90
CA LEU A 902 -18.85 11.75 -12.35
C LEU A 902 -17.51 12.49 -12.54
N ARG A 903 -16.68 12.46 -11.50
CA ARG A 903 -15.35 13.08 -11.46
C ARG A 903 -14.42 12.56 -12.54
N LEU A 904 -14.34 11.24 -12.67
CA LEU A 904 -13.42 10.62 -13.62
C LEU A 904 -13.94 10.65 -15.07
N GLY A 905 -15.26 10.77 -15.24
CA GLY A 905 -15.93 10.70 -16.53
C GLY A 905 -16.11 12.05 -17.21
N ILE A 906 -16.79 12.99 -16.56
CA ILE A 906 -17.40 14.13 -17.28
C ILE A 906 -17.31 15.49 -16.58
N ASP A 907 -16.88 15.56 -15.32
CA ASP A 907 -16.77 16.80 -14.53
C ASP A 907 -15.59 16.66 -13.54
N ARG A 908 -14.39 16.96 -13.99
CA ARG A 908 -13.12 16.59 -13.33
C ARG A 908 -12.87 17.32 -12.03
N ASP A 909 -13.28 18.58 -11.90
CA ASP A 909 -13.11 19.37 -10.67
C ASP A 909 -14.39 19.54 -9.84
N LEU A 910 -15.52 19.00 -10.31
CA LEU A 910 -16.80 18.94 -9.61
C LEU A 910 -17.40 20.32 -9.34
N ASP A 911 -17.15 21.28 -10.23
CA ASP A 911 -17.75 22.62 -10.17
C ASP A 911 -19.18 22.67 -10.74
N GLY A 912 -19.63 21.58 -11.36
CA GLY A 912 -20.96 21.40 -11.94
C GLY A 912 -21.05 21.73 -13.44
N PHE A 913 -19.96 22.17 -14.06
CA PHE A 913 -19.82 22.31 -15.50
C PHE A 913 -19.13 21.07 -16.08
N LEU A 914 -19.57 20.64 -17.27
CA LEU A 914 -19.02 19.42 -17.87
C LEU A 914 -17.72 19.73 -18.62
N ASP A 915 -16.72 18.84 -18.51
CA ASP A 915 -15.36 19.10 -19.03
C ASP A 915 -15.36 19.54 -20.51
N GLY A 916 -16.27 18.97 -21.31
CA GLY A 916 -16.34 19.21 -22.75
C GLY A 916 -17.01 20.52 -23.12
N ASP A 917 -17.87 21.07 -22.25
CA ASP A 917 -18.49 22.40 -22.39
C ASP A 917 -17.49 23.47 -21.96
N GLU A 918 -16.76 23.24 -20.88
CA GLU A 918 -15.64 24.08 -20.43
C GLU A 918 -14.55 24.25 -21.49
N ARG A 919 -14.05 23.13 -22.05
CA ARG A 919 -13.09 23.19 -23.16
C ARG A 919 -13.65 23.93 -24.38
N ALA A 920 -14.97 23.93 -24.60
CA ALA A 920 -15.59 24.65 -25.71
C ALA A 920 -15.68 26.16 -25.43
N ALA A 921 -15.87 26.55 -24.16
CA ALA A 921 -15.84 27.95 -23.71
C ALA A 921 -14.41 28.49 -23.51
N GLY A 922 -13.41 27.61 -23.41
CA GLY A 922 -12.02 27.97 -23.15
C GLY A 922 -11.68 28.09 -21.66
N SER A 923 -12.56 27.62 -20.78
CA SER A 923 -12.29 27.45 -19.35
C SER A 923 -11.50 26.15 -19.08
N ASN A 924 -10.99 25.98 -17.87
CA ASN A 924 -10.09 24.90 -17.50
C ASN A 924 -10.80 23.85 -16.63
N PRO A 925 -11.06 22.62 -17.13
CA PRO A 925 -11.71 21.53 -16.38
C PRO A 925 -10.94 20.95 -15.19
N ALA A 926 -9.90 21.64 -14.75
CA ALA A 926 -9.04 21.23 -13.65
C ALA A 926 -8.97 22.33 -12.58
N ASP A 927 -9.72 23.41 -12.76
CA ASP A 927 -9.73 24.57 -11.91
C ASP A 927 -11.19 24.97 -11.66
N PRO A 928 -11.75 24.64 -10.49
CA PRO A 928 -13.16 24.89 -10.19
C PRO A 928 -13.52 26.38 -10.09
N LEU A 929 -12.54 27.27 -10.24
CA LEU A 929 -12.74 28.73 -10.35
C LEU A 929 -12.77 29.22 -11.81
N SER A 930 -12.53 28.33 -12.79
CA SER A 930 -12.52 28.60 -14.22
C SER A 930 -13.78 28.04 -14.87
N THR A 931 -14.84 28.84 -14.91
CA THR A 931 -16.16 28.40 -15.41
C THR A 931 -16.51 29.01 -16.80
N PRO A 932 -17.40 28.37 -17.60
CA PRO A 932 -17.82 28.79 -18.95
C PRO A 932 -18.52 30.16 -19.09
#